data_AF-A0A937MEK1-F1
#
_entry.id   AF-A0A937MEK1-F1
#
_cell.length_a   1.000
_cell.length_b   1.000
_cell.length_c   1.000
_cell.angle_alpha   90.00
_cell.angle_beta   90.00
_cell.angle_gamma   90.00
#
_symmetry.space_group_name_H-M   'P 1'
#
loop_
_entity.id
_entity.type
_entity.pdbx_description
1 polymer ?
#
loop_
_entity_poly.entity_id
_entity_poly.type
_entity_poly.pdbx_seq_one_letter_code
_entity_poly.pdbx_strand_id
1 'polypeptide(L)'
;MKQVIQSTRTGKLQLTEVPEPTVKAGNILVSTRASLISAGTERMVVEFARKSLAGKARERPDLVKKVLSKAKRDGVAATIRSVLARLDEPLPLGYSAAGEVVAVGEGLEGRFRVGQRVAVAGAGLANHAELNVIPANLAAPVPDDVSYEEACFGTLSSIAMHAVRNLGASFGESVAVIGAGLLGQLVIRLLCLSGVRVLALDYNVPRLDLARRTGAEATYDLGGDDVEATVQDLTAGRGMDGIIISAATESSEPFKVAGVIARDRARVCMVGLTGTEFPYREFMQKELSLVVSRSYGPGRYDPDFEGRGVKYPEGWVRWTETENLGECLRLMSPSLERRLNVDALTSHTFKLEDAEKAYDLVTSGAVPHLGVVLTYRDDIRERPATFPAPKLTNTQNKCVLGVIGAGGFARSVLLPELKKMPAVILHTVATQRGASAEKTGDTFGFLNATADSQAVLDNPDINAVLIATRHDSHAELTARALQAGKSVLVEKPLALSREGINAVIEARNSSAGFFQIGFNRRFAPMAEMVRGRLARHQGTKYLLLRINAGHIPPESWIHAADEGGGRILGEVCHFVDLARYFIGAPIVSVQADAGQVTGGGCDDLNVGLRFADGSLATIAYTGLGDSVYSKELIEAYAGGSVVTIDNFQSYTIAEHGKLNKPCARTQDKGFKSALASFVSAVASGGPAPIDEAELIETSLATVAIMESLRNGRRIDLS
;
A
#
# COMPACT_ATOMS: atom_id res chain seq x y z
N MET A 1 12.35 -14.51 10.53
CA MET A 1 12.64 -13.33 11.39
C MET A 1 11.53 -13.08 12.40
N LYS A 2 11.85 -12.46 13.53
CA LYS A 2 10.89 -11.92 14.50
C LYS A 2 10.46 -10.50 14.11
N GLN A 3 9.18 -10.20 14.30
CA GLN A 3 8.58 -8.90 14.02
C GLN A 3 7.47 -8.57 15.02
N VAL A 4 7.40 -7.31 15.45
CA VAL A 4 6.29 -6.83 16.29
C VAL A 4 5.08 -6.53 15.41
N ILE A 5 3.95 -7.16 15.72
CA ILE A 5 2.70 -7.04 14.97
C ILE A 5 1.56 -6.66 15.90
N GLN A 6 0.77 -5.67 15.48
CA GLN A 6 -0.50 -5.30 16.08
C GLN A 6 -1.66 -5.92 15.28
N SER A 7 -2.53 -6.67 15.95
CA SER A 7 -3.80 -7.09 15.35
C SER A 7 -4.80 -5.95 15.39
N THR A 8 -5.28 -5.49 14.24
CA THR A 8 -6.34 -4.47 14.19
C THR A 8 -7.73 -5.05 14.51
N ARG A 9 -7.90 -6.37 14.40
CA ARG A 9 -9.13 -7.07 14.80
C ARG A 9 -9.23 -7.25 16.32
N THR A 10 -8.21 -7.83 16.95
CA THR A 10 -8.27 -8.19 18.39
C THR A 10 -7.70 -7.12 19.30
N GLY A 11 -6.92 -6.17 18.77
CA GLY A 11 -6.18 -5.21 19.58
C GLY A 11 -4.95 -5.80 20.29
N LYS A 12 -4.64 -7.09 20.08
CA LYS A 12 -3.46 -7.74 20.66
C LYS A 12 -2.19 -7.35 19.90
N LEU A 13 -1.17 -6.92 20.65
CA LEU A 13 0.20 -6.75 20.19
C LEU A 13 0.98 -8.01 20.54
N GLN A 14 1.82 -8.49 19.61
CA GLN A 14 2.64 -9.67 19.85
C GLN A 14 3.92 -9.65 19.03
N LEU A 15 4.97 -10.28 19.55
CA LEU A 15 6.15 -10.64 18.77
C LEU A 15 5.86 -11.95 18.01
N THR A 16 5.96 -11.93 16.68
CA THR A 16 5.62 -13.07 15.81
C THR A 16 6.82 -13.47 14.96
N GLU A 17 7.02 -14.77 14.75
CA GLU A 17 7.96 -15.26 13.74
C GLU A 17 7.28 -15.23 12.36
N VAL A 18 7.91 -14.55 11.42
CA VAL A 18 7.44 -14.42 10.04
C VAL A 18 8.55 -14.81 9.06
N PRO A 19 8.21 -15.23 7.82
CA PRO A 19 9.19 -15.47 6.77
C PRO A 19 10.10 -14.27 6.54
N GLU A 20 11.37 -14.53 6.25
CA GLU A 20 12.33 -13.47 5.95
C GLU A 20 12.02 -12.84 4.59
N PRO A 21 12.06 -11.51 4.48
CA PRO A 21 11.77 -10.84 3.23
C PRO A 21 12.96 -10.92 2.27
N THR A 22 12.67 -10.95 0.98
CA THR A 22 13.69 -10.92 -0.07
C THR A 22 13.90 -9.48 -0.56
N VAL A 23 15.16 -9.12 -0.82
CA VAL A 23 15.50 -7.82 -1.42
C VAL A 23 14.93 -7.72 -2.84
N LYS A 24 14.57 -6.51 -3.27
CA LYS A 24 14.05 -6.22 -4.61
C LYS A 24 14.87 -5.13 -5.26
N ALA A 25 14.76 -4.99 -6.58
CA ALA A 25 15.33 -3.86 -7.31
C ALA A 25 14.98 -2.51 -6.65
N GLY A 26 15.93 -1.58 -6.62
CA GLY A 26 15.78 -0.26 -5.97
C GLY A 26 15.67 -0.27 -4.44
N ASN A 27 15.82 -1.44 -3.79
CA ASN A 27 15.73 -1.59 -2.33
C ASN A 27 17.00 -2.24 -1.74
N ILE A 28 17.21 -2.03 -0.45
CA ILE A 28 18.19 -2.74 0.36
C ILE A 28 17.48 -3.62 1.40
N LEU A 29 18.09 -4.72 1.79
CA LEU A 29 17.70 -5.51 2.95
C LEU A 29 18.61 -5.14 4.12
N VAL A 30 18.03 -4.73 5.24
CA VAL A 30 18.75 -4.25 6.42
C VAL A 30 18.47 -5.16 7.61
N SER A 31 19.54 -5.67 8.23
CA SER A 31 19.48 -6.32 9.54
C SER A 31 19.46 -5.25 10.63
N THR A 32 18.34 -5.14 11.33
CA THR A 32 18.14 -4.11 12.35
C THR A 32 18.99 -4.41 13.58
N ARG A 33 19.69 -3.39 14.08
CA ARG A 33 20.50 -3.44 15.31
C ARG A 33 19.85 -2.65 16.45
N ALA A 34 19.20 -1.54 16.12
CA ALA A 34 18.38 -0.77 17.04
C ALA A 34 17.16 -0.16 16.34
N SER A 35 16.07 0.03 17.08
CA SER A 35 14.90 0.76 16.59
C SER A 35 14.24 1.55 17.72
N LEU A 36 13.56 2.63 17.37
CA LEU A 36 13.00 3.57 18.35
C LEU A 36 11.48 3.49 18.38
N ILE A 37 10.91 3.16 19.54
CA ILE A 37 9.47 3.27 19.77
C ILE A 37 9.13 4.74 20.03
N SER A 38 8.27 5.28 19.17
CA SER A 38 7.76 6.64 19.31
C SER A 38 6.50 6.66 20.16
N ALA A 39 6.64 7.05 21.43
CA ALA A 39 5.56 7.07 22.41
C ALA A 39 4.31 7.89 22.01
N GLY A 40 4.42 8.87 21.10
CA GLY A 40 3.26 9.58 20.54
C GLY A 40 2.56 8.76 19.45
N THR A 41 3.17 8.68 18.26
CA THR A 41 2.58 8.07 17.07
C THR A 41 2.15 6.62 17.26
N GLU A 42 3.01 5.78 17.84
CA GLU A 42 2.71 4.34 17.93
C GLU A 42 1.69 4.03 19.01
N ARG A 43 1.68 4.81 20.10
CA ARG A 43 0.62 4.72 21.10
C ARG A 43 -0.75 4.97 20.49
N MET A 44 -0.90 6.00 19.64
CA MET A 44 -2.17 6.26 18.94
C MET A 44 -2.59 5.08 18.05
N VAL A 45 -1.64 4.45 17.36
CA VAL A 45 -1.91 3.26 16.53
C VAL A 45 -2.40 2.09 17.38
N VAL A 46 -1.75 1.83 18.51
CA VAL A 46 -2.13 0.75 19.44
C VAL A 46 -3.48 1.04 20.11
N GLU A 47 -3.70 2.27 20.58
CA GLU A 47 -4.98 2.69 21.18
C GLU A 47 -6.14 2.58 20.19
N PHE A 48 -5.94 3.01 18.94
CA PHE A 48 -6.92 2.83 17.86
C PHE A 48 -7.21 1.34 17.63
N ALA A 49 -6.17 0.49 17.57
CA ALA A 49 -6.33 -0.95 17.36
C ALA A 49 -7.11 -1.63 18.51
N ARG A 50 -6.96 -1.16 19.76
CA ARG A 50 -7.66 -1.68 20.94
C ARG A 50 -9.14 -1.26 21.02
N LYS A 51 -9.59 -0.27 20.24
CA LYS A 51 -11.00 0.16 20.23
C LYS A 51 -11.95 -0.90 19.66
N SER A 52 -13.20 -0.87 20.14
CA SER A 52 -14.29 -1.67 19.59
C SER A 52 -14.60 -1.26 18.14
N LEU A 53 -15.32 -2.11 17.38
CA LEU A 53 -15.73 -1.78 16.01
C LEU A 53 -16.53 -0.46 15.94
N ALA A 54 -17.40 -0.21 16.92
CA ALA A 54 -18.14 1.05 17.03
C ALA A 54 -17.20 2.24 17.30
N GLY A 55 -16.19 2.06 18.17
CA GLY A 55 -15.18 3.08 18.43
C GLY A 55 -14.37 3.43 17.17
N LYS A 56 -13.89 2.42 16.46
CA LYS A 56 -13.16 2.57 15.18
C LYS A 56 -14.02 3.28 14.12
N ALA A 57 -15.30 2.93 14.04
CA ALA A 57 -16.24 3.55 13.12
C ALA A 57 -16.47 5.04 13.44
N ARG A 58 -16.53 5.41 14.72
CA ARG A 58 -16.70 6.80 15.16
C ARG A 58 -15.49 7.66 14.82
N GLU A 59 -14.26 7.13 14.95
CA GLU A 59 -13.04 7.85 14.63
C GLU A 59 -12.73 7.94 13.14
N ARG A 60 -13.29 7.03 12.34
CA ARG A 60 -13.09 6.98 10.88
C ARG A 60 -14.41 7.05 10.13
N PRO A 61 -15.15 8.18 10.23
CA PRO A 61 -16.44 8.34 9.55
C PRO A 61 -16.29 8.27 8.02
N ASP A 62 -15.12 8.60 7.48
CA ASP A 62 -14.77 8.43 6.07
C ASP A 62 -14.80 6.95 5.64
N LEU A 63 -14.26 6.04 6.46
CA LEU A 63 -14.29 4.60 6.19
C LEU A 63 -15.71 4.05 6.31
N VAL A 64 -16.51 4.55 7.25
CA VAL A 64 -17.93 4.16 7.39
C VAL A 64 -18.71 4.51 6.13
N LYS A 65 -18.53 5.72 5.58
CA LYS A 65 -19.15 6.11 4.30
C LYS A 65 -18.75 5.15 3.18
N LYS A 66 -17.46 4.79 3.07
CA LYS A 66 -16.97 3.82 2.08
C LYS A 66 -17.61 2.43 2.25
N VAL A 67 -17.77 1.97 3.49
CA VAL A 67 -18.42 0.68 3.79
C VAL A 67 -19.90 0.70 3.40
N LEU A 68 -20.63 1.78 3.71
CA LEU A 68 -22.04 1.91 3.34
C LEU A 68 -22.23 1.94 1.81
N SER A 69 -21.41 2.70 1.09
CA SER A 69 -21.44 2.72 -0.37
C SER A 69 -21.14 1.34 -0.96
N LYS A 70 -20.15 0.62 -0.39
CA LYS A 70 -19.83 -0.74 -0.80
C LYS A 70 -20.98 -1.72 -0.52
N ALA A 71 -21.64 -1.61 0.63
CA ALA A 71 -22.78 -2.46 0.98
C ALA A 71 -23.97 -2.29 0.03
N LYS A 72 -24.24 -1.05 -0.41
CA LYS A 72 -25.28 -0.75 -1.41
C LYS A 72 -24.94 -1.35 -2.77
N ARG A 73 -23.68 -1.29 -3.18
CA ARG A 73 -23.22 -1.72 -4.52
C ARG A 73 -22.99 -3.24 -4.64
N ASP A 74 -22.28 -3.81 -3.68
CA ASP A 74 -21.76 -5.18 -3.72
C ASP A 74 -22.56 -6.14 -2.81
N GLY A 75 -23.52 -5.59 -2.05
CA GLY A 75 -24.30 -6.32 -1.04
C GLY A 75 -23.60 -6.38 0.33
N VAL A 76 -24.42 -6.59 1.37
CA VAL A 76 -23.98 -6.57 2.77
C VAL A 76 -22.98 -7.70 3.07
N ALA A 77 -23.25 -8.93 2.60
CA ALA A 77 -22.40 -10.08 2.90
C ALA A 77 -20.98 -9.94 2.30
N ALA A 78 -20.87 -9.47 1.05
CA ALA A 78 -19.57 -9.22 0.41
C ALA A 78 -18.81 -8.08 1.08
N THR A 79 -19.53 -7.05 1.53
CA THR A 79 -18.96 -5.92 2.25
C THR A 79 -18.41 -6.33 3.61
N ILE A 80 -19.17 -7.10 4.39
CA ILE A 80 -18.72 -7.64 5.68
C ILE A 80 -17.43 -8.46 5.48
N ARG A 81 -17.39 -9.36 4.49
CA ARG A 81 -16.17 -10.14 4.18
C ARG A 81 -14.98 -9.23 3.86
N SER A 82 -15.18 -8.19 3.06
CA SER A 82 -14.11 -7.25 2.72
C SER A 82 -13.61 -6.43 3.91
N VAL A 83 -14.51 -6.05 4.84
CA VAL A 83 -14.13 -5.33 6.06
C VAL A 83 -13.37 -6.24 7.00
N LEU A 84 -13.87 -7.46 7.22
CA LEU A 84 -13.20 -8.46 8.06
C LEU A 84 -11.80 -8.79 7.51
N ALA A 85 -11.66 -9.04 6.20
CA ALA A 85 -10.36 -9.31 5.57
C ALA A 85 -9.36 -8.15 5.75
N ARG A 86 -9.83 -6.90 5.79
CA ARG A 86 -8.99 -5.73 6.04
C ARG A 86 -8.60 -5.59 7.52
N LEU A 87 -9.50 -5.92 8.44
CA LEU A 87 -9.22 -5.94 9.89
C LEU A 87 -8.34 -7.14 10.30
N ASP A 88 -8.35 -8.22 9.52
CA ASP A 88 -7.48 -9.38 9.73
C ASP A 88 -6.05 -9.15 9.21
N GLU A 89 -5.80 -8.06 8.49
CA GLU A 89 -4.45 -7.73 8.01
C GLU A 89 -3.54 -7.36 9.20
N PRO A 90 -2.36 -7.99 9.30
CA PRO A 90 -1.41 -7.67 10.37
C PRO A 90 -0.88 -6.26 10.16
N LEU A 91 -0.77 -5.49 11.25
CA LEU A 91 -0.19 -4.16 11.24
C LEU A 91 1.20 -4.19 11.88
N PRO A 92 2.27 -4.25 11.07
CA PRO A 92 3.62 -3.99 11.56
C PRO A 92 3.72 -2.66 12.32
N LEU A 93 4.47 -2.65 13.41
CA LEU A 93 4.80 -1.44 14.15
C LEU A 93 6.24 -1.00 13.88
N GLY A 94 6.57 0.25 14.20
CA GLY A 94 7.87 0.87 13.93
C GLY A 94 7.96 1.62 12.60
N TYR A 95 8.82 2.64 12.59
CA TYR A 95 9.11 3.46 11.41
C TYR A 95 10.51 4.11 11.45
N SER A 96 11.34 3.79 12.44
CA SER A 96 12.65 4.40 12.68
C SER A 96 13.60 3.34 13.23
N ALA A 97 14.63 3.00 12.46
CA ALA A 97 15.56 1.94 12.82
C ALA A 97 16.97 2.23 12.26
N ALA A 98 17.96 1.53 12.80
CA ALA A 98 19.32 1.53 12.29
C ALA A 98 19.90 0.12 12.32
N GLY A 99 20.79 -0.17 11.38
CA GLY A 99 21.35 -1.51 11.21
C GLY A 99 22.34 -1.62 10.07
N GLU A 100 22.52 -2.83 9.58
CA GLU A 100 23.52 -3.18 8.55
C GLU A 100 22.85 -3.69 7.29
N VAL A 101 23.32 -3.23 6.14
CA VAL A 101 22.89 -3.75 4.84
C VAL A 101 23.37 -5.20 4.70
N VAL A 102 22.45 -6.14 4.50
CA VAL A 102 22.78 -7.57 4.29
C VAL A 102 22.55 -8.02 2.85
N ALA A 103 21.73 -7.30 2.08
CA ALA A 103 21.62 -7.49 0.63
C ALA A 103 21.29 -6.18 -0.07
N VAL A 104 21.76 -6.03 -1.31
CA VAL A 104 21.53 -4.87 -2.17
C VAL A 104 20.77 -5.35 -3.40
N GLY A 105 19.63 -4.73 -3.68
CA GLY A 105 18.85 -5.02 -4.86
C GLY A 105 19.40 -4.35 -6.11
N GLU A 106 19.02 -4.89 -7.27
CA GLU A 106 19.42 -4.39 -8.58
C GLU A 106 19.17 -2.88 -8.73
N GLY A 107 20.11 -2.18 -9.37
CA GLY A 107 20.06 -0.74 -9.63
C GLY A 107 20.60 0.14 -8.49
N LEU A 108 21.05 -0.46 -7.38
CA LEU A 108 21.68 0.24 -6.26
C LEU A 108 23.17 -0.05 -6.12
N GLU A 109 23.75 -0.78 -7.06
CA GLU A 109 25.18 -1.09 -7.09
C GLU A 109 25.98 0.23 -7.07
N GLY A 110 26.90 0.35 -6.11
CA GLY A 110 27.72 1.55 -5.91
C GLY A 110 27.10 2.64 -5.02
N ARG A 111 25.78 2.62 -4.76
CA ARG A 111 25.15 3.48 -3.74
C ARG A 111 25.24 2.85 -2.34
N PHE A 112 25.04 1.53 -2.27
CA PHE A 112 25.12 0.76 -1.04
C PHE A 112 26.02 -0.47 -1.20
N ARG A 113 26.53 -0.99 -0.08
CA ARG A 113 27.29 -2.25 -0.02
C ARG A 113 26.86 -3.09 1.19
N VAL A 114 26.99 -4.41 1.06
CA VAL A 114 26.80 -5.32 2.20
C VAL A 114 27.78 -4.97 3.33
N GLY A 115 27.30 -5.01 4.57
CA GLY A 115 28.00 -4.58 5.78
C GLY A 115 27.96 -3.08 6.06
N GLN A 116 27.37 -2.27 5.18
CA GLN A 116 27.26 -0.83 5.41
C GLN A 116 26.25 -0.50 6.52
N ARG A 117 26.64 0.39 7.43
CA ARG A 117 25.79 0.91 8.50
C ARG A 117 24.83 1.95 7.95
N VAL A 118 23.54 1.78 8.19
CA VAL A 118 22.47 2.65 7.68
C VAL A 118 21.40 2.90 8.74
N ALA A 119 20.82 4.10 8.73
CA ALA A 119 19.55 4.37 9.38
C ALA A 119 18.45 4.37 8.32
N VAL A 120 17.27 3.90 8.70
CA VAL A 120 16.16 3.65 7.80
C VAL A 120 14.85 4.20 8.35
N ALA A 121 14.02 4.68 7.45
CA ALA A 121 12.76 5.37 7.73
C ALA A 121 11.57 4.72 7.02
N GLY A 122 10.36 5.10 7.45
CA GLY A 122 9.12 4.80 6.74
C GLY A 122 8.19 3.87 7.52
N ALA A 123 6.96 4.32 7.77
CA ALA A 123 5.95 3.52 8.44
C ALA A 123 5.50 2.36 7.55
N GLY A 124 5.53 1.14 8.09
CA GLY A 124 5.28 -0.09 7.31
C GLY A 124 6.47 -0.57 6.50
N LEU A 125 7.63 0.09 6.59
CA LEU A 125 8.89 -0.27 5.92
C LEU A 125 9.99 -0.50 6.96
N ALA A 126 10.36 0.51 7.75
CA ALA A 126 11.34 0.46 8.83
C ALA A 126 10.69 -0.03 10.15
N ASN A 127 10.19 -1.27 10.13
CA ASN A 127 9.41 -1.84 11.23
C ASN A 127 10.32 -2.33 12.37
N HIS A 128 9.73 -2.55 13.55
CA HIS A 128 10.35 -3.28 14.66
C HIS A 128 10.46 -4.77 14.30
N ALA A 129 11.49 -5.08 13.53
CA ALA A 129 11.71 -6.36 12.88
C ALA A 129 13.22 -6.63 12.77
N GLU A 130 13.62 -7.90 12.83
CA GLU A 130 15.04 -8.27 12.67
C GLU A 130 15.57 -7.93 11.26
N LEU A 131 14.72 -7.98 10.24
CA LEU A 131 15.05 -7.62 8.86
C LEU A 131 13.99 -6.69 8.26
N ASN A 132 14.42 -5.66 7.54
CA ASN A 132 13.55 -4.73 6.83
C ASN A 132 14.02 -4.53 5.37
N VAL A 133 13.08 -4.55 4.42
CA VAL A 133 13.34 -4.16 3.03
C VAL A 133 12.99 -2.69 2.86
N ILE A 134 13.98 -1.88 2.51
CA ILE A 134 13.91 -0.42 2.55
C ILE A 134 14.25 0.16 1.16
N PRO A 135 13.40 1.03 0.61
CA PRO A 135 13.73 1.78 -0.61
C PRO A 135 14.97 2.66 -0.40
N ALA A 136 15.79 2.81 -1.42
CA ALA A 136 17.06 3.53 -1.32
C ALA A 136 16.93 4.98 -0.80
N ASN A 137 15.82 5.65 -1.07
CA ASN A 137 15.55 7.03 -0.64
C ASN A 137 15.07 7.13 0.82
N LEU A 138 14.78 6.02 1.47
CA LEU A 138 14.42 5.97 2.89
C LEU A 138 15.56 5.43 3.76
N ALA A 139 16.78 5.45 3.23
CA ALA A 139 17.98 5.02 3.93
C ALA A 139 19.10 6.05 3.80
N ALA A 140 19.87 6.25 4.88
CA ALA A 140 21.07 7.08 4.86
C ALA A 140 22.24 6.38 5.60
N PRO A 141 23.49 6.57 5.15
CA PRO A 141 24.67 6.01 5.84
C PRO A 141 24.82 6.56 7.26
N VAL A 142 25.22 5.71 8.19
CA VAL A 142 25.54 6.08 9.58
C VAL A 142 27.05 6.26 9.70
N PRO A 143 27.54 7.38 10.27
CA PRO A 143 28.97 7.56 10.56
C PRO A 143 29.51 6.47 11.48
N ASP A 144 30.77 6.07 11.29
CA ASP A 144 31.40 4.97 12.03
C ASP A 144 31.41 5.18 13.55
N ASP A 145 31.40 6.44 14.00
CA ASP A 145 31.44 6.81 15.41
C ASP A 145 30.06 7.05 16.05
N VAL A 146 28.95 6.94 15.29
CA VAL A 146 27.58 7.01 15.83
C VAL A 146 27.10 5.61 16.15
N SER A 147 26.57 5.36 17.36
CA SER A 147 26.01 4.04 17.74
C SER A 147 24.71 3.73 17.00
N TYR A 148 24.26 2.46 16.98
CA TYR A 148 22.97 2.12 16.37
C TYR A 148 21.79 2.70 17.17
N GLU A 149 21.93 2.73 18.49
CA GLU A 149 20.98 3.27 19.45
C GLU A 149 20.78 4.78 19.26
N GLU A 150 21.82 5.54 18.92
CA GLU A 150 21.70 6.94 18.52
C GLU A 150 21.11 7.05 17.11
N ALA A 151 21.63 6.28 16.15
CA ALA A 151 21.21 6.35 14.75
C ALA A 151 19.72 6.02 14.56
N CYS A 152 19.11 5.18 15.40
CA CYS A 152 17.69 4.88 15.31
C CYS A 152 16.77 6.08 15.66
N PHE A 153 17.31 7.18 16.18
CA PHE A 153 16.60 8.47 16.31
C PHE A 153 16.56 9.26 14.99
N GLY A 154 17.23 8.80 13.93
CA GLY A 154 17.38 9.51 12.67
C GLY A 154 16.06 10.00 12.08
N THR A 155 15.03 9.15 11.98
CA THR A 155 13.74 9.55 11.39
C THR A 155 13.04 10.63 12.23
N LEU A 156 12.97 10.48 13.56
CA LEU A 156 12.35 11.50 14.42
C LEU A 156 13.15 12.80 14.42
N SER A 157 14.48 12.72 14.37
CA SER A 157 15.36 13.88 14.26
C SER A 157 15.12 14.61 12.94
N SER A 158 14.85 13.86 11.86
CA SER A 158 14.51 14.43 10.55
C SER A 158 13.16 15.16 10.57
N ILE A 159 12.17 14.65 11.32
CA ILE A 159 10.89 15.32 11.53
C ILE A 159 11.12 16.65 12.26
N ALA A 160 11.92 16.63 13.34
CA ALA A 160 12.27 17.84 14.08
C ALA A 160 13.05 18.84 13.21
N MET A 161 14.03 18.37 12.43
CA MET A 161 14.83 19.20 11.54
C MET A 161 13.98 19.86 10.45
N HIS A 162 13.04 19.13 9.87
CA HIS A 162 12.14 19.71 8.87
C HIS A 162 11.24 20.79 9.48
N ALA A 163 10.76 20.61 10.72
CA ALA A 163 10.01 21.66 11.43
C ALA A 163 10.87 22.91 11.68
N VAL A 164 12.13 22.76 12.10
CA VAL A 164 13.07 23.87 12.25
C VAL A 164 13.30 24.61 10.92
N ARG A 165 13.46 23.86 9.83
CA ARG A 165 13.62 24.43 8.47
C ARG A 165 12.37 25.17 7.99
N ASN A 166 11.17 24.63 8.24
CA ASN A 166 9.91 25.27 7.88
C ASN A 166 9.65 26.56 8.66
N LEU A 167 10.07 26.61 9.93
CA LEU A 167 10.01 27.84 10.71
C LEU A 167 10.93 28.92 10.11
N GLY A 168 12.07 28.50 9.54
CA GLY A 168 13.07 29.41 8.94
C GLY A 168 13.74 30.30 9.98
N ALA A 169 13.89 29.82 11.22
CA ALA A 169 14.53 30.60 12.28
C ALA A 169 16.01 30.88 11.97
N SER A 170 16.46 32.08 12.31
CA SER A 170 17.81 32.57 12.07
C SER A 170 18.58 32.76 13.37
N PHE A 171 19.91 32.79 13.26
CA PHE A 171 20.81 32.99 14.39
C PHE A 171 20.39 34.20 15.24
N GLY A 172 20.26 33.99 16.56
CA GLY A 172 19.90 35.03 17.53
C GLY A 172 18.41 35.29 17.72
N GLU A 173 17.53 34.76 16.86
CA GLU A 173 16.07 34.86 17.05
C GLU A 173 15.60 34.09 18.29
N SER A 174 14.52 34.54 18.92
CA SER A 174 13.87 33.85 20.03
C SER A 174 12.74 32.94 19.56
N VAL A 175 12.83 31.65 19.88
CA VAL A 175 11.86 30.64 19.47
C VAL A 175 11.28 29.91 20.68
N ALA A 176 9.95 29.86 20.76
CA ALA A 176 9.24 29.05 21.73
C ALA A 176 8.96 27.64 21.17
N VAL A 177 9.17 26.60 21.98
CA VAL A 177 8.77 25.22 21.67
C VAL A 177 7.70 24.77 22.65
N ILE A 178 6.46 24.64 22.18
CA ILE A 178 5.30 24.23 22.96
C ILE A 178 5.15 22.71 22.87
N GLY A 179 5.43 22.02 23.98
CA GLY A 179 5.47 20.57 24.13
C GLY A 179 6.91 20.04 24.05
N ALA A 180 7.55 19.85 25.20
CA ALA A 180 8.91 19.33 25.38
C ALA A 180 8.97 17.79 25.50
N GLY A 181 8.04 17.08 24.85
CA GLY A 181 8.12 15.62 24.64
C GLY A 181 9.28 15.22 23.71
N LEU A 182 9.37 13.95 23.32
CA LEU A 182 10.52 13.44 22.56
C LEU A 182 10.84 14.27 21.30
N LEU A 183 9.82 14.57 20.49
CA LEU A 183 10.00 15.40 19.30
C LEU A 183 10.39 16.84 19.64
N GLY A 184 9.77 17.44 20.66
CA GLY A 184 10.11 18.79 21.13
C GLY A 184 11.55 18.90 21.64
N GLN A 185 12.04 17.87 22.33
CA GLN A 185 13.43 17.79 22.79
C GLN A 185 14.44 17.78 21.63
N LEU A 186 14.11 17.09 20.54
CA LEU A 186 14.91 17.10 19.30
C LEU A 186 14.88 18.47 18.62
N VAL A 187 13.70 19.11 18.53
CA VAL A 187 13.54 20.47 17.99
C VAL A 187 14.37 21.47 18.79
N ILE A 188 14.27 21.45 20.12
CA ILE A 188 15.03 22.34 21.03
C ILE A 188 16.53 22.25 20.74
N ARG A 189 17.07 21.02 20.67
CA ARG A 189 18.51 20.80 20.41
C ARG A 189 18.92 21.33 19.04
N LEU A 190 18.12 21.07 18.00
CA LEU A 190 18.42 21.54 16.63
C LEU A 190 18.37 23.06 16.52
N LEU A 191 17.43 23.72 17.20
CA LEU A 191 17.39 25.18 17.29
C LEU A 191 18.63 25.73 18.01
N CYS A 192 19.01 25.13 19.15
CA CYS A 192 20.21 25.54 19.90
C CYS A 192 21.48 25.37 19.05
N LEU A 193 21.62 24.26 18.32
CA LEU A 193 22.73 24.03 17.38
C LEU A 193 22.77 25.06 16.25
N SER A 194 21.61 25.62 15.87
CA SER A 194 21.48 26.67 14.86
C SER A 194 21.75 28.08 15.42
N GLY A 195 22.07 28.20 16.72
CA GLY A 195 22.29 29.47 17.41
C GLY A 195 21.03 30.28 17.67
N VAL A 196 19.88 29.62 17.70
CA VAL A 196 18.57 30.21 18.08
C VAL A 196 18.43 30.18 19.60
N ARG A 197 17.82 31.22 20.17
CA ARG A 197 17.51 31.35 21.61
C ARG A 197 16.19 30.66 21.91
N VAL A 198 16.18 29.60 22.72
CA VAL A 198 15.01 28.73 22.87
C VAL A 198 14.33 28.88 24.24
N LEU A 199 13.01 29.10 24.24
CA LEU A 199 12.12 28.92 25.39
C LEU A 199 11.35 27.60 25.24
N ALA A 200 11.52 26.66 26.17
CA ALA A 200 10.73 25.42 26.18
C ALA A 200 9.50 25.55 27.09
N LEU A 201 8.33 25.13 26.62
CA LEU A 201 7.07 25.16 27.36
C LEU A 201 6.44 23.76 27.42
N ASP A 202 6.07 23.30 28.60
CA ASP A 202 5.43 21.99 28.85
C ASP A 202 4.75 22.02 30.22
N TYR A 203 3.88 21.06 30.54
CA TYR A 203 3.36 20.86 31.90
C TYR A 203 4.25 19.91 32.73
N ASN A 204 5.15 19.19 32.07
CA ASN A 204 6.00 18.19 32.70
C ASN A 204 7.36 18.79 33.07
N VAL A 205 7.52 19.15 34.35
CA VAL A 205 8.76 19.74 34.90
C VAL A 205 10.01 18.90 34.58
N PRO A 206 10.04 17.56 34.72
CA PRO A 206 11.20 16.77 34.30
C PRO A 206 11.64 16.95 32.83
N ARG A 207 10.69 17.15 31.91
CA ARG A 207 11.00 17.44 30.50
C ARG A 207 11.58 18.84 30.33
N LEU A 208 11.08 19.82 31.08
CA LEU A 208 11.64 21.18 31.10
C LEU A 208 13.07 21.17 31.64
N ASP A 209 13.33 20.45 32.72
CA ASP A 209 14.69 20.33 33.27
C ASP A 209 15.66 19.70 32.26
N LEU A 210 15.20 18.69 31.49
CA LEU A 210 15.98 18.12 30.40
C LEU A 210 16.24 19.15 29.29
N ALA A 211 15.24 19.95 28.90
CA ALA A 211 15.40 20.99 27.89
C ALA A 211 16.43 22.04 28.33
N ARG A 212 16.37 22.50 29.58
CA ARG A 212 17.34 23.45 30.16
C ARG A 212 18.76 22.89 30.13
N ARG A 213 18.95 21.63 30.57
CA ARG A 213 20.27 20.97 30.55
C ARG A 213 20.84 20.76 29.15
N THR A 214 20.01 20.82 28.11
CA THR A 214 20.40 20.54 26.72
C THR A 214 20.39 21.76 25.81
N GLY A 215 20.33 22.95 26.40
CA GLY A 215 20.64 24.21 25.72
C GLY A 215 19.50 25.22 25.67
N ALA A 216 18.28 24.88 26.12
CA ALA A 216 17.21 25.86 26.20
C ALA A 216 17.60 26.99 27.16
N GLU A 217 17.49 28.24 26.68
CA GLU A 217 17.85 29.43 27.44
C GLU A 217 16.92 29.63 28.64
N ALA A 218 15.64 29.35 28.43
CA ALA A 218 14.62 29.40 29.46
C ALA A 218 13.62 28.25 29.29
N THR A 219 12.92 27.94 30.37
CA THR A 219 11.86 26.92 30.39
C THR A 219 10.72 27.39 31.25
N TYR A 220 9.48 27.12 30.83
CA TYR A 220 8.27 27.55 31.53
C TYR A 220 7.28 26.40 31.72
N ASP A 221 6.79 26.24 32.95
CA ASP A 221 5.70 25.31 33.28
C ASP A 221 4.36 25.95 32.92
N LEU A 222 3.67 25.38 31.94
CA LEU A 222 2.36 25.86 31.47
C LEU A 222 1.26 25.78 32.53
N GLY A 223 1.48 25.09 33.66
CA GLY A 223 0.60 25.15 34.82
C GLY A 223 0.70 26.43 35.66
N GLY A 224 1.69 27.29 35.39
CA GLY A 224 1.89 28.57 36.08
C GLY A 224 1.00 29.71 35.58
N ASP A 225 1.01 30.82 36.32
CA ASP A 225 -0.02 31.86 36.21
C ASP A 225 0.13 32.82 35.01
N ASP A 226 1.35 33.10 34.52
CA ASP A 226 1.58 34.11 33.48
C ASP A 226 2.79 33.80 32.56
N VAL A 227 2.51 33.11 31.46
CA VAL A 227 3.51 32.82 30.41
C VAL A 227 3.91 34.08 29.64
N GLU A 228 3.01 35.07 29.55
CA GLU A 228 3.27 36.30 28.81
C GLU A 228 4.35 37.11 29.51
N ALA A 229 4.22 37.34 30.82
CA ALA A 229 5.23 38.04 31.61
C ALA A 229 6.65 37.44 31.43
N THR A 230 6.77 36.11 31.48
CA THR A 230 8.05 35.40 31.27
C THR A 230 8.64 35.71 29.89
N VAL A 231 7.79 35.73 28.85
CA VAL A 231 8.22 36.01 27.47
C VAL A 231 8.62 37.48 27.33
N GLN A 232 7.86 38.39 27.93
CA GLN A 232 8.15 39.83 27.90
C GLN A 232 9.53 40.10 28.52
N ASP A 233 9.84 39.49 29.66
CA ASP A 233 11.14 39.62 30.33
C ASP A 233 12.28 39.06 29.47
N LEU A 234 12.13 37.84 28.91
CA LEU A 234 13.17 37.18 28.11
C LEU A 234 13.47 37.92 26.79
N THR A 235 12.46 38.59 26.23
CA THR A 235 12.51 39.21 24.90
C THR A 235 12.56 40.74 24.95
N ALA A 236 12.68 41.34 26.14
CA ALA A 236 12.65 42.78 26.36
C ALA A 236 11.42 43.46 25.74
N GLY A 237 10.24 42.89 25.98
CA GLY A 237 8.97 43.45 25.53
C GLY A 237 8.53 43.05 24.11
N ARG A 238 9.33 42.27 23.38
CA ARG A 238 9.10 42.03 21.94
C ARG A 238 8.12 40.90 21.65
N GLY A 239 8.15 39.82 22.43
CA GLY A 239 7.54 38.54 22.08
C GLY A 239 8.49 37.62 21.28
N MET A 240 8.02 36.42 20.98
CA MET A 240 8.80 35.37 20.29
C MET A 240 8.79 35.55 18.78
N ASP A 241 9.96 35.46 18.12
CA ASP A 241 10.13 35.50 16.66
C ASP A 241 9.49 34.31 15.94
N GLY A 242 9.51 33.15 16.61
CA GLY A 242 8.98 31.91 16.09
C GLY A 242 8.41 31.00 17.18
N ILE A 243 7.45 30.16 16.80
CA ILE A 243 6.83 29.19 17.69
C ILE A 243 6.76 27.84 16.98
N ILE A 244 7.26 26.78 17.62
CA ILE A 244 7.05 25.40 17.19
C ILE A 244 6.07 24.72 18.14
N ILE A 245 4.98 24.18 17.59
CA ILE A 245 4.01 23.38 18.33
C ILE A 245 4.34 21.90 18.11
N SER A 246 4.96 21.27 19.10
CA SER A 246 5.32 19.84 19.13
C SER A 246 4.49 19.04 20.14
N ALA A 247 3.51 19.68 20.79
CA ALA A 247 2.57 19.03 21.70
C ALA A 247 1.69 17.99 20.99
N ALA A 248 1.22 16.99 21.76
CA ALA A 248 0.24 16.01 21.32
C ALA A 248 -0.99 16.09 22.24
N THR A 249 -2.13 16.58 21.73
CA THR A 249 -3.36 16.81 22.52
C THR A 249 -4.56 16.95 21.59
N GLU A 250 -5.80 16.75 22.06
CA GLU A 250 -6.99 17.09 21.27
C GLU A 250 -7.34 18.59 21.37
N SER A 251 -6.77 19.29 22.35
CA SER A 251 -7.00 20.72 22.60
C SER A 251 -6.29 21.62 21.58
N SER A 252 -6.90 22.76 21.26
CA SER A 252 -6.27 23.83 20.48
C SER A 252 -5.58 24.90 21.35
N GLU A 253 -5.48 24.67 22.66
CA GLU A 253 -4.74 25.55 23.59
C GLU A 253 -3.32 25.91 23.12
N PRO A 254 -2.51 25.01 22.51
CA PRO A 254 -1.19 25.39 22.00
C PRO A 254 -1.22 26.56 21.01
N PHE A 255 -2.28 26.70 20.20
CA PHE A 255 -2.47 27.86 19.33
C PHE A 255 -2.81 29.13 20.10
N LYS A 256 -3.55 29.02 21.21
CA LYS A 256 -3.84 30.17 22.08
C LYS A 256 -2.56 30.69 22.72
N VAL A 257 -1.78 29.79 23.32
CA VAL A 257 -0.46 30.14 23.90
C VAL A 257 0.44 30.75 22.85
N ALA A 258 0.52 30.16 21.64
CA ALA A 258 1.31 30.70 20.54
C ALA A 258 0.88 32.14 20.17
N GLY A 259 -0.42 32.41 20.07
CA GLY A 259 -0.95 33.74 19.77
C GLY A 259 -0.61 34.79 20.84
N VAL A 260 -0.62 34.41 22.12
CA VAL A 260 -0.26 35.28 23.25
C VAL A 260 1.23 35.65 23.18
N ILE A 261 2.11 34.64 23.12
CA ILE A 261 3.57 34.85 23.25
C ILE A 261 4.26 35.35 21.97
N ALA A 262 3.58 35.25 20.82
CA ALA A 262 4.10 35.70 19.54
C ALA A 262 4.30 37.22 19.50
N ARG A 263 5.38 37.66 18.85
CA ARG A 263 5.49 39.05 18.41
C ARG A 263 4.64 39.32 17.16
N ASP A 264 4.53 40.60 16.80
CA ASP A 264 4.02 41.02 15.49
C ASP A 264 4.85 40.37 14.37
N ARG A 265 4.19 39.77 13.38
CA ARG A 265 4.74 38.98 12.25
C ARG A 265 5.58 37.77 12.67
N ALA A 266 5.27 37.13 13.80
CA ALA A 266 5.92 35.87 14.16
C ALA A 266 5.46 34.70 13.29
N ARG A 267 6.31 33.67 13.21
CA ARG A 267 6.04 32.45 12.44
C ARG A 267 5.66 31.30 13.38
N VAL A 268 4.65 30.53 13.01
CA VAL A 268 4.20 29.36 13.76
C VAL A 268 4.36 28.11 12.89
N CYS A 269 5.04 27.09 13.41
CA CYS A 269 5.20 25.80 12.76
C CYS A 269 4.59 24.69 13.63
N MET A 270 3.53 24.05 13.15
CA MET A 270 2.91 22.89 13.81
C MET A 270 3.55 21.60 13.31
N VAL A 271 4.04 20.76 14.22
CA VAL A 271 4.60 19.43 13.91
C VAL A 271 4.00 18.32 14.78
N GLY A 272 3.56 18.66 16.00
CA GLY A 272 2.77 17.77 16.85
C GLY A 272 1.29 17.73 16.45
N LEU A 273 0.58 16.68 16.86
CA LEU A 273 -0.86 16.54 16.60
C LEU A 273 -1.67 17.22 17.71
N THR A 274 -2.24 18.37 17.41
CA THR A 274 -3.09 19.16 18.33
C THR A 274 -4.48 19.40 17.74
N GLY A 275 -5.41 19.94 18.54
CA GLY A 275 -6.55 20.68 17.96
C GLY A 275 -6.06 21.84 17.10
N THR A 276 -6.77 22.15 16.01
CA THR A 276 -6.32 23.09 14.96
C THR A 276 -7.09 24.42 14.93
N GLU A 277 -7.89 24.69 15.96
CA GLU A 277 -8.61 25.97 16.07
C GLU A 277 -7.67 27.05 16.64
N PHE A 278 -7.30 28.03 15.82
CA PHE A 278 -6.45 29.14 16.28
C PHE A 278 -7.30 30.39 16.59
N PRO A 279 -6.87 31.23 17.55
CA PRO A 279 -7.59 32.44 17.91
C PRO A 279 -7.44 33.50 16.82
N TYR A 280 -8.46 33.61 15.96
CA TYR A 280 -8.41 34.41 14.73
C TYR A 280 -8.02 35.88 14.97
N ARG A 281 -8.57 36.52 16.01
CA ARG A 281 -8.33 37.95 16.27
C ARG A 281 -6.85 38.21 16.53
N GLU A 282 -6.22 37.43 17.40
CA GLU A 282 -4.83 37.55 17.81
C GLU A 282 -3.89 37.26 16.64
N PHE A 283 -4.17 36.20 15.87
CA PHE A 283 -3.40 35.84 14.68
C PHE A 283 -3.50 36.92 13.59
N MET A 284 -4.69 37.48 13.38
CA MET A 284 -4.93 38.54 12.41
C MET A 284 -4.26 39.85 12.85
N GLN A 285 -4.40 40.24 14.12
CA GLN A 285 -3.84 41.50 14.64
C GLN A 285 -2.31 41.53 14.58
N LYS A 286 -1.65 40.38 14.83
CA LYS A 286 -0.20 40.23 14.78
C LYS A 286 0.30 39.75 13.42
N GLU A 287 -0.57 39.58 12.43
CA GLU A 287 -0.21 39.07 11.09
C GLU A 287 0.65 37.77 11.14
N LEU A 288 0.21 36.79 11.94
CA LEU A 288 0.96 35.55 12.14
C LEU A 288 0.87 34.61 10.93
N SER A 289 1.99 34.01 10.53
CA SER A 289 2.02 32.96 9.50
C SER A 289 2.04 31.57 10.14
N LEU A 290 1.22 30.65 9.65
CA LEU A 290 1.17 29.26 10.11
C LEU A 290 1.59 28.28 9.01
N VAL A 291 2.52 27.38 9.33
CA VAL A 291 2.89 26.22 8.51
C VAL A 291 2.59 24.94 9.29
N VAL A 292 1.96 23.97 8.62
CA VAL A 292 1.83 22.60 9.14
C VAL A 292 2.95 21.76 8.52
N SER A 293 3.90 21.34 9.35
CA SER A 293 5.11 20.66 8.92
C SER A 293 4.82 19.25 8.42
N ARG A 294 5.34 18.92 7.24
CA ARG A 294 5.17 17.60 6.62
C ARG A 294 6.24 16.64 7.13
N SER A 295 5.95 15.90 8.19
CA SER A 295 6.80 14.78 8.68
C SER A 295 8.30 15.12 8.58
N TYR A 296 9.12 14.26 7.94
CA TYR A 296 10.56 14.47 7.76
C TYR A 296 10.95 15.10 6.40
N GLY A 297 10.01 15.71 5.66
CA GLY A 297 10.33 16.62 4.54
C GLY A 297 9.75 16.28 3.16
N PRO A 298 10.15 17.04 2.13
CA PRO A 298 9.89 16.73 0.71
C PRO A 298 10.28 15.29 0.37
N GLY A 299 9.48 14.63 -0.47
CA GLY A 299 9.59 13.18 -0.75
C GLY A 299 8.51 12.39 -0.01
N ARG A 300 8.18 12.80 1.23
CA ARG A 300 7.12 12.16 1.99
C ARG A 300 5.76 12.30 1.29
N TYR A 301 5.04 11.18 1.20
CA TYR A 301 3.75 11.06 0.50
C TYR A 301 3.85 11.16 -1.03
N ASP A 302 5.06 11.08 -1.57
CA ASP A 302 5.32 10.97 -3.00
C ASP A 302 5.76 9.53 -3.33
N PRO A 303 4.88 8.69 -3.91
CA PRO A 303 5.22 7.31 -4.26
C PRO A 303 6.36 7.19 -5.27
N ASP A 304 6.57 8.21 -6.13
CA ASP A 304 7.70 8.25 -7.05
C ASP A 304 9.03 8.31 -6.29
N PHE A 305 9.08 9.19 -5.30
CA PHE A 305 10.27 9.39 -4.49
C PHE A 305 10.50 8.24 -3.51
N GLU A 306 9.50 7.90 -2.69
CA GLU A 306 9.62 6.88 -1.64
C GLU A 306 9.71 5.46 -2.20
N GLY A 307 8.96 5.16 -3.26
CA GLY A 307 8.80 3.79 -3.78
C GLY A 307 9.59 3.49 -5.05
N ARG A 308 9.60 4.43 -6.00
CA ARG A 308 10.24 4.23 -7.32
C ARG A 308 11.67 4.78 -7.42
N GLY A 309 12.18 5.38 -6.34
CA GLY A 309 13.55 5.87 -6.28
C GLY A 309 13.81 7.12 -7.12
N VAL A 310 12.75 7.80 -7.59
CA VAL A 310 12.86 9.05 -8.35
C VAL A 310 13.46 10.14 -7.44
N LYS A 311 14.36 10.95 -7.98
CA LYS A 311 14.97 12.08 -7.24
C LYS A 311 14.39 13.39 -7.73
N TYR A 312 14.24 14.33 -6.80
CA TYR A 312 14.00 15.71 -7.19
C TYR A 312 15.29 16.35 -7.73
N PRO A 313 15.18 17.32 -8.65
CA PRO A 313 16.31 18.15 -9.03
C PRO A 313 16.89 18.87 -7.80
N GLU A 314 18.15 18.61 -7.46
CA GLU A 314 18.78 19.10 -6.22
C GLU A 314 18.76 20.63 -6.12
N GLY A 315 18.91 21.34 -7.23
CA GLY A 315 18.84 22.81 -7.28
C GLY A 315 17.47 23.40 -6.91
N TRP A 316 16.41 22.59 -6.94
CA TRP A 316 15.05 22.99 -6.57
C TRP A 316 14.64 22.44 -5.20
N VAL A 317 15.05 21.23 -4.87
CA VAL A 317 14.73 20.57 -3.60
C VAL A 317 16.02 20.00 -3.01
N ARG A 318 16.72 20.82 -2.22
CA ARG A 318 17.98 20.43 -1.58
C ARG A 318 17.80 19.46 -0.41
N TRP A 319 16.68 19.60 0.31
CA TRP A 319 16.45 18.93 1.59
C TRP A 319 15.25 18.00 1.48
N THR A 320 15.43 16.84 0.88
CA THR A 320 14.42 15.77 0.92
C THR A 320 14.49 15.05 2.26
N GLU A 321 13.55 14.14 2.45
CA GLU A 321 13.50 13.25 3.59
C GLU A 321 14.78 12.41 3.73
N THR A 322 15.45 12.05 2.62
CA THR A 322 16.76 11.37 2.63
C THR A 322 17.86 12.28 3.15
N GLU A 323 17.95 13.53 2.68
CA GLU A 323 19.01 14.44 3.11
C GLU A 323 18.79 14.98 4.52
N ASN A 324 17.53 15.13 4.98
CA ASN A 324 17.24 15.39 6.39
C ASN A 324 17.79 14.25 7.26
N LEU A 325 17.55 12.99 6.88
CA LEU A 325 18.05 11.82 7.59
C LEU A 325 19.57 11.78 7.64
N GLY A 326 20.23 11.94 6.49
CA GLY A 326 21.69 11.98 6.42
C GLY A 326 22.30 13.10 7.26
N GLU A 327 21.71 14.29 7.25
CA GLU A 327 22.21 15.41 8.04
C GLU A 327 22.00 15.21 9.54
N CYS A 328 20.88 14.64 9.97
CA CYS A 328 20.68 14.28 11.37
C CYS A 328 21.73 13.28 11.87
N LEU A 329 22.03 12.24 11.08
CA LEU A 329 23.05 11.25 11.43
C LEU A 329 24.45 11.87 11.49
N ARG A 330 24.79 12.73 10.53
CA ARG A 330 26.05 13.49 10.55
C ARG A 330 26.16 14.32 11.83
N LEU A 331 25.08 15.02 12.20
CA LEU A 331 25.04 15.84 13.41
C LEU A 331 25.11 15.01 14.70
N MET A 332 24.75 13.74 14.71
CA MET A 332 24.87 12.88 15.91
C MET A 332 26.32 12.47 16.22
N SER A 333 27.22 12.55 15.23
CA SER A 333 28.62 12.12 15.33
C SER A 333 29.33 12.69 16.56
N PRO A 334 29.84 11.83 17.47
CA PRO A 334 30.66 12.25 18.62
C PRO A 334 31.92 13.03 18.24
N SER A 335 32.44 12.87 17.01
CA SER A 335 33.56 13.67 16.50
C SER A 335 33.27 15.17 16.34
N LEU A 336 31.99 15.58 16.34
CA LEU A 336 31.59 16.98 16.27
C LEU A 336 31.57 17.62 17.66
N GLU A 337 32.25 18.75 17.81
CA GLU A 337 32.24 19.54 19.06
C GLU A 337 30.82 19.99 19.44
N ARG A 338 30.02 20.40 18.44
CA ARG A 338 28.60 20.73 18.59
C ARG A 338 27.76 19.70 17.85
N ARG A 339 27.38 18.64 18.57
CA ARG A 339 26.60 17.52 18.04
C ARG A 339 25.15 17.53 18.54
N LEU A 340 24.27 16.88 17.78
CA LEU A 340 22.94 16.47 18.20
C LEU A 340 23.06 15.25 19.14
N ASN A 341 23.27 15.51 20.44
CA ASN A 341 23.32 14.46 21.44
C ASN A 341 21.90 13.96 21.79
N VAL A 342 21.63 12.70 21.45
CA VAL A 342 20.35 12.01 21.72
C VAL A 342 20.43 11.01 22.87
N ASP A 343 21.60 10.79 23.49
CA ASP A 343 21.79 9.79 24.55
C ASP A 343 20.83 10.02 25.72
N ALA A 344 20.68 11.29 26.13
CA ALA A 344 19.80 11.69 27.22
C ALA A 344 18.30 11.56 26.87
N LEU A 345 17.95 11.21 25.63
CA LEU A 345 16.57 10.98 25.21
C LEU A 345 16.13 9.54 25.37
N THR A 346 17.07 8.60 25.41
CA THR A 346 16.80 7.18 25.67
C THR A 346 16.49 7.00 27.15
N SER A 347 15.22 6.81 27.49
CA SER A 347 14.80 6.59 28.87
C SER A 347 14.81 5.11 29.25
N HIS A 348 14.54 4.22 28.29
CA HIS A 348 14.53 2.77 28.50
C HIS A 348 15.07 2.05 27.27
N THR A 349 15.67 0.89 27.52
CA THR A 349 16.12 -0.03 26.49
C THR A 349 15.53 -1.41 26.77
N PHE A 350 14.96 -2.04 25.74
CA PHE A 350 14.46 -3.41 25.81
C PHE A 350 15.07 -4.23 24.68
N LYS A 351 15.22 -5.54 24.90
CA LYS A 351 15.48 -6.45 23.79
C LYS A 351 14.21 -6.60 22.96
N LEU A 352 14.33 -6.92 21.67
CA LEU A 352 13.18 -7.21 20.80
C LEU A 352 12.24 -8.26 21.41
N GLU A 353 12.78 -9.27 22.10
CA GLU A 353 12.00 -10.29 22.79
C GLU A 353 11.07 -9.76 23.88
N ASP A 354 11.39 -8.59 24.44
CA ASP A 354 10.62 -7.91 25.47
C ASP A 354 9.78 -6.75 24.91
N ALA A 355 9.58 -6.68 23.59
CA ALA A 355 8.83 -5.60 22.94
C ALA A 355 7.42 -5.40 23.54
N GLU A 356 6.72 -6.48 23.89
CA GLU A 356 5.39 -6.39 24.53
C GLU A 356 5.43 -5.58 25.83
N LYS A 357 6.46 -5.78 26.68
CA LYS A 357 6.66 -5.01 27.91
C LYS A 357 7.00 -3.55 27.61
N ALA A 358 7.77 -3.29 26.55
CA ALA A 358 8.09 -1.94 26.11
C ALA A 358 6.82 -1.16 25.71
N TYR A 359 5.91 -1.80 24.97
CA TYR A 359 4.62 -1.18 24.62
C TYR A 359 3.67 -1.03 25.81
N ASP A 360 3.66 -1.97 26.75
CA ASP A 360 2.88 -1.82 27.97
C ASP A 360 3.36 -0.61 28.80
N LEU A 361 4.68 -0.38 28.86
CA LEU A 361 5.25 0.82 29.49
C LEU A 361 4.80 2.11 28.78
N VAL A 362 4.89 2.15 27.45
CA VAL A 362 4.51 3.32 26.63
C VAL A 362 3.00 3.61 26.70
N THR A 363 2.17 2.56 26.69
CA THR A 363 0.71 2.71 26.63
C THR A 363 0.07 2.91 28.00
N SER A 364 0.62 2.33 29.07
CA SER A 364 0.10 2.51 30.44
C SER A 364 0.39 3.91 31.00
N GLY A 365 1.51 4.52 30.60
CA GLY A 365 1.95 5.81 31.13
C GLY A 365 2.32 5.78 32.62
N ALA A 366 2.41 4.58 33.23
CA ALA A 366 2.66 4.42 34.66
C ALA A 366 4.07 4.82 35.08
N VAL A 367 5.03 4.72 34.16
CA VAL A 367 6.44 5.09 34.36
C VAL A 367 6.81 6.24 33.42
N PRO A 368 7.46 7.31 33.90
CA PRO A 368 7.95 8.38 33.04
C PRO A 368 8.85 7.85 31.92
N HIS A 369 8.57 8.24 30.68
CA HIS A 369 9.33 7.79 29.52
C HIS A 369 9.43 8.87 28.43
N LEU A 370 10.44 8.73 27.56
CA LEU A 370 10.70 9.64 26.45
C LEU A 370 10.99 8.86 25.16
N GLY A 371 12.24 8.44 24.93
CA GLY A 371 12.61 7.48 23.88
C GLY A 371 12.77 6.08 24.46
N VAL A 372 12.13 5.09 23.84
CA VAL A 372 12.27 3.67 24.21
C VAL A 372 12.93 2.93 23.06
N VAL A 373 14.15 2.45 23.27
CA VAL A 373 14.94 1.78 22.24
C VAL A 373 14.77 0.27 22.34
N LEU A 374 14.51 -0.38 21.21
CA LEU A 374 14.59 -1.83 21.07
C LEU A 374 15.95 -2.21 20.48
N THR A 375 16.69 -3.08 21.17
CA THR A 375 17.95 -3.66 20.70
C THR A 375 17.76 -5.08 20.18
N TYR A 376 18.57 -5.44 19.19
CA TYR A 376 18.50 -6.70 18.47
C TYR A 376 19.76 -7.53 18.73
N ARG A 377 19.75 -8.80 18.32
CA ARG A 377 20.92 -9.67 18.46
C ARG A 377 21.95 -9.34 17.38
N ASP A 378 23.22 -9.56 17.69
CA ASP A 378 24.33 -9.36 16.76
C ASP A 378 24.48 -10.51 15.76
N ASP A 379 23.97 -11.72 16.07
CA ASP A 379 24.13 -12.90 15.22
C ASP A 379 23.17 -12.88 14.02
N ILE A 380 23.73 -12.66 12.82
CA ILE A 380 23.05 -12.93 11.55
C ILE A 380 23.02 -14.46 11.40
N ARG A 381 21.96 -15.11 11.88
CA ARG A 381 21.71 -16.50 11.50
C ARG A 381 21.10 -16.49 10.11
N GLU A 382 21.79 -17.08 9.14
CA GLU A 382 21.13 -17.54 7.91
C GLU A 382 20.04 -18.53 8.32
N ARG A 383 18.79 -18.06 8.33
CA ARG A 383 17.63 -18.95 8.38
C ARG A 383 17.17 -19.15 6.93
N PRO A 384 16.69 -20.34 6.56
CA PRO A 384 16.11 -20.52 5.25
C PRO A 384 14.93 -19.55 5.07
N ALA A 385 14.87 -18.87 3.92
CA ALA A 385 13.82 -17.90 3.58
C ALA A 385 12.39 -18.48 3.66
N THR A 386 12.29 -19.81 3.67
CA THR A 386 11.07 -20.59 3.78
C THR A 386 11.11 -21.49 5.01
N PHE A 387 10.01 -21.59 5.75
CA PHE A 387 9.82 -22.74 6.65
C PHE A 387 9.80 -24.03 5.82
N PRO A 388 10.38 -25.14 6.29
CA PRO A 388 10.37 -26.40 5.55
C PRO A 388 8.93 -26.85 5.33
N ALA A 389 8.52 -26.95 4.06
CA ALA A 389 7.20 -27.47 3.70
C ALA A 389 7.16 -28.99 3.90
N PRO A 390 6.05 -29.55 4.38
CA PRO A 390 5.88 -31.00 4.40
C PRO A 390 5.85 -31.54 2.97
N LYS A 391 6.70 -32.54 2.66
CA LYS A 391 6.63 -33.25 1.37
C LYS A 391 5.31 -33.99 1.26
N LEU A 392 4.62 -33.82 0.14
CA LEU A 392 3.37 -34.54 -0.11
C LEU A 392 3.66 -35.95 -0.65
N THR A 393 3.07 -36.97 -0.02
CA THR A 393 3.26 -38.38 -0.41
C THR A 393 2.24 -38.89 -1.42
N ASN A 394 1.13 -38.16 -1.63
CA ASN A 394 0.13 -38.48 -2.67
C ASN A 394 -0.52 -37.20 -3.22
N THR A 395 -0.15 -36.84 -4.45
CA THR A 395 -0.67 -35.67 -5.19
C THR A 395 -1.53 -36.07 -6.39
N GLN A 396 -1.79 -37.38 -6.59
CA GLN A 396 -2.62 -37.84 -7.70
C GLN A 396 -4.03 -37.28 -7.59
N ASN A 397 -4.57 -36.84 -8.72
CA ASN A 397 -5.92 -36.26 -8.81
C ASN A 397 -6.13 -35.02 -7.92
N LYS A 398 -5.07 -34.24 -7.65
CA LYS A 398 -5.12 -33.00 -6.86
C LYS A 398 -4.53 -31.82 -7.62
N CYS A 399 -5.12 -30.65 -7.40
CA CYS A 399 -4.54 -29.36 -7.71
C CYS A 399 -3.72 -28.90 -6.50
N VAL A 400 -2.41 -29.12 -6.52
CA VAL A 400 -1.49 -28.65 -5.49
C VAL A 400 -1.08 -27.22 -5.83
N LEU A 401 -1.72 -26.27 -5.16
CA LEU A 401 -1.73 -24.88 -5.54
C LEU A 401 -0.72 -24.06 -4.73
N GLY A 402 0.22 -23.45 -5.43
CA GLY A 402 0.99 -22.30 -4.96
C GLY A 402 0.24 -21.00 -5.24
N VAL A 403 0.36 -20.00 -4.38
CA VAL A 403 -0.25 -18.68 -4.58
C VAL A 403 0.82 -17.61 -4.49
N ILE A 404 0.99 -16.81 -5.54
CA ILE A 404 1.89 -15.66 -5.58
C ILE A 404 1.01 -14.40 -5.59
N GLY A 405 1.10 -13.62 -4.51
CA GLY A 405 0.22 -12.48 -4.28
C GLY A 405 -1.08 -12.87 -3.59
N ALA A 406 -1.28 -12.38 -2.37
CA ALA A 406 -2.51 -12.55 -1.60
C ALA A 406 -3.10 -11.20 -1.20
N GLY A 407 -3.30 -10.33 -2.20
CA GLY A 407 -3.92 -9.02 -2.01
C GLY A 407 -5.36 -9.11 -1.47
N GLY A 408 -5.95 -7.96 -1.18
CA GLY A 408 -7.32 -7.90 -0.63
C GLY A 408 -8.36 -8.61 -1.50
N PHE A 409 -8.20 -8.59 -2.84
CA PHE A 409 -9.06 -9.31 -3.77
C PHE A 409 -8.96 -10.84 -3.61
N ALA A 410 -7.75 -11.40 -3.70
CA ALA A 410 -7.52 -12.83 -3.52
C ALA A 410 -8.06 -13.36 -2.18
N ARG A 411 -7.77 -12.64 -1.07
CA ARG A 411 -8.25 -13.01 0.28
C ARG A 411 -9.76 -12.92 0.45
N SER A 412 -10.44 -12.01 -0.25
CA SER A 412 -11.88 -11.80 -0.09
C SER A 412 -12.76 -12.56 -1.10
N VAL A 413 -12.20 -12.97 -2.24
CA VAL A 413 -12.95 -13.57 -3.36
C VAL A 413 -12.42 -14.96 -3.73
N LEU A 414 -11.12 -15.11 -3.99
CA LEU A 414 -10.57 -16.34 -4.59
C LEU A 414 -10.28 -17.43 -3.55
N LEU A 415 -9.48 -17.11 -2.53
CA LEU A 415 -9.02 -18.07 -1.51
C LEU A 415 -10.18 -18.69 -0.70
N PRO A 416 -11.26 -17.95 -0.34
CA PRO A 416 -12.42 -18.55 0.33
C PRO A 416 -13.11 -19.64 -0.50
N GLU A 417 -13.14 -19.52 -1.83
CA GLU A 417 -13.75 -20.53 -2.70
C GLU A 417 -12.81 -21.71 -2.93
N LEU A 418 -11.51 -21.45 -3.16
CA LEU A 418 -10.49 -22.49 -3.31
C LEU A 418 -10.40 -23.40 -2.07
N LYS A 419 -10.43 -22.82 -0.87
CA LYS A 419 -10.39 -23.56 0.40
C LYS A 419 -11.54 -24.57 0.55
N LYS A 420 -12.69 -24.32 -0.10
CA LYS A 420 -13.87 -25.19 -0.04
C LYS A 420 -13.81 -26.35 -1.03
N MET A 421 -12.85 -26.37 -1.95
CA MET A 421 -12.75 -27.38 -3.01
C MET A 421 -11.90 -28.57 -2.56
N PRO A 422 -12.45 -29.79 -2.42
CA PRO A 422 -11.70 -30.96 -1.93
C PRO A 422 -10.54 -31.41 -2.82
N ALA A 423 -10.54 -31.00 -4.10
CA ALA A 423 -9.48 -31.29 -5.04
C ALA A 423 -8.27 -30.35 -4.90
N VAL A 424 -8.37 -29.27 -4.11
CA VAL A 424 -7.30 -28.28 -3.91
C VAL A 424 -6.50 -28.63 -2.66
N ILE A 425 -5.18 -28.59 -2.79
CA ILE A 425 -4.25 -28.52 -1.67
C ILE A 425 -3.59 -27.15 -1.73
N LEU A 426 -3.88 -26.29 -0.74
CA LEU A 426 -3.23 -24.98 -0.61
C LEU A 426 -1.82 -25.19 -0.05
N HIS A 427 -0.82 -25.25 -0.93
CA HIS A 427 0.53 -25.67 -0.54
C HIS A 427 1.35 -24.50 0.00
N THR A 428 1.64 -23.49 -0.80
CA THR A 428 2.48 -22.36 -0.38
C THR A 428 1.88 -21.04 -0.80
N VAL A 429 1.81 -20.08 0.13
CA VAL A 429 1.47 -18.69 -0.18
C VAL A 429 2.71 -17.80 -0.10
N ALA A 430 3.00 -17.11 -1.20
CA ALA A 430 4.04 -16.11 -1.32
C ALA A 430 3.44 -14.71 -1.36
N THR A 431 3.88 -13.82 -0.48
CA THR A 431 3.51 -12.40 -0.52
C THR A 431 4.72 -11.51 -0.29
N GLN A 432 4.67 -10.26 -0.72
CA GLN A 432 5.80 -9.35 -0.55
C GLN A 432 6.22 -9.09 0.91
N ARG A 433 5.34 -9.35 1.88
CA ARG A 433 5.60 -9.13 3.31
C ARG A 433 5.44 -10.45 4.07
N GLY A 434 6.45 -10.86 4.81
CA GLY A 434 6.42 -12.10 5.60
C GLY A 434 5.19 -12.21 6.50
N ALA A 435 4.86 -11.14 7.23
CA ALA A 435 3.66 -11.08 8.09
C ALA A 435 2.35 -11.33 7.32
N SER A 436 2.22 -10.79 6.11
CA SER A 436 1.03 -11.02 5.27
C SER A 436 0.97 -12.46 4.76
N ALA A 437 2.11 -13.08 4.46
CA ALA A 437 2.19 -14.47 4.03
C ALA A 437 1.79 -15.41 5.18
N GLU A 438 2.39 -15.27 6.36
CA GLU A 438 2.10 -16.08 7.55
C GLU A 438 0.61 -15.98 7.93
N LYS A 439 0.09 -14.76 8.05
CA LYS A 439 -1.32 -14.56 8.40
C LYS A 439 -2.28 -15.18 7.39
N THR A 440 -1.97 -15.07 6.10
CA THR A 440 -2.77 -15.68 5.04
C THR A 440 -2.67 -17.20 5.11
N GLY A 441 -1.47 -17.73 5.37
CA GLY A 441 -1.21 -19.14 5.56
C GLY A 441 -2.09 -19.74 6.63
N ASP A 442 -2.07 -19.16 7.83
CA ASP A 442 -2.89 -19.58 8.97
C ASP A 442 -4.40 -19.49 8.69
N THR A 443 -4.84 -18.38 8.10
CA THR A 443 -6.27 -18.12 7.88
C THR A 443 -6.89 -19.13 6.91
N PHE A 444 -6.17 -19.46 5.85
CA PHE A 444 -6.66 -20.35 4.79
C PHE A 444 -6.19 -21.80 4.94
N GLY A 445 -5.23 -22.08 5.81
CA GLY A 445 -4.68 -23.40 6.07
C GLY A 445 -3.68 -23.84 5.00
N PHE A 446 -2.78 -22.94 4.58
CA PHE A 446 -1.67 -23.31 3.70
C PHE A 446 -0.65 -24.18 4.45
N LEU A 447 -0.02 -25.11 3.72
CA LEU A 447 1.04 -25.94 4.28
C LEU A 447 2.34 -25.18 4.54
N ASN A 448 2.57 -24.06 3.82
CA ASN A 448 3.74 -23.21 3.96
C ASN A 448 3.43 -21.75 3.59
N ALA A 449 4.22 -20.82 4.09
CA ALA A 449 4.17 -19.39 3.78
C ALA A 449 5.60 -18.84 3.57
N THR A 450 5.75 -17.94 2.60
CA THR A 450 7.05 -17.39 2.21
C THR A 450 6.93 -15.93 1.77
N ALA A 451 8.04 -15.18 1.82
CA ALA A 451 8.14 -13.88 1.16
C ALA A 451 8.83 -13.96 -0.22
N ASP A 452 9.33 -15.13 -0.59
CA ASP A 452 9.99 -15.41 -1.86
C ASP A 452 9.06 -16.19 -2.80
N SER A 453 8.72 -15.59 -3.94
CA SER A 453 7.93 -16.26 -4.97
C SER A 453 8.68 -17.38 -5.67
N GLN A 454 10.02 -17.33 -5.74
CA GLN A 454 10.82 -18.36 -6.40
C GLN A 454 10.68 -19.71 -5.70
N ALA A 455 10.58 -19.72 -4.37
CA ALA A 455 10.26 -20.92 -3.59
C ALA A 455 8.94 -21.60 -3.99
N VAL A 456 7.97 -20.89 -4.57
CA VAL A 456 6.73 -21.49 -5.11
C VAL A 456 7.00 -22.13 -6.47
N LEU A 457 7.82 -21.49 -7.30
CA LEU A 457 8.16 -21.92 -8.64
C LEU A 457 9.09 -23.14 -8.64
N ASP A 458 10.03 -23.21 -7.70
CA ASP A 458 10.99 -24.32 -7.61
C ASP A 458 10.45 -25.55 -6.88
N ASN A 459 9.27 -25.44 -6.25
CA ASN A 459 8.73 -26.55 -5.48
C ASN A 459 8.16 -27.64 -6.42
N PRO A 460 8.70 -28.87 -6.40
CA PRO A 460 8.24 -29.95 -7.28
C PRO A 460 6.88 -30.51 -6.90
N ASP A 461 6.41 -30.32 -5.66
CA ASP A 461 5.09 -30.79 -5.21
C ASP A 461 3.97 -29.89 -5.75
N ILE A 462 4.29 -28.63 -6.09
CA ILE A 462 3.34 -27.65 -6.63
C ILE A 462 3.20 -27.86 -8.14
N ASN A 463 1.99 -28.25 -8.58
CA ASN A 463 1.65 -28.45 -10.00
C ASN A 463 0.84 -27.30 -10.61
N ALA A 464 0.32 -26.39 -9.79
CA ALA A 464 -0.39 -25.21 -10.26
C ALA A 464 -0.06 -23.95 -9.44
N VAL A 465 -0.14 -22.78 -10.09
CA VAL A 465 0.11 -21.47 -9.46
C VAL A 465 -1.04 -20.51 -9.71
N LEU A 466 -1.56 -19.88 -8.66
CA LEU A 466 -2.41 -18.70 -8.75
C LEU A 466 -1.55 -17.43 -8.62
N ILE A 467 -1.58 -16.56 -9.62
CA ILE A 467 -0.91 -15.26 -9.61
C ILE A 467 -1.97 -14.17 -9.42
N ALA A 468 -1.94 -13.51 -8.27
CA ALA A 468 -2.86 -12.42 -7.90
C ALA A 468 -2.08 -11.23 -7.32
N THR A 469 -1.07 -10.79 -8.08
CA THR A 469 -0.16 -9.67 -7.78
C THR A 469 -0.65 -8.37 -8.46
N ARG A 470 0.25 -7.41 -8.64
CA ARG A 470 0.05 -6.20 -9.45
C ARG A 470 0.23 -6.53 -10.94
N HIS A 471 -0.39 -5.74 -11.81
CA HIS A 471 -0.56 -6.10 -13.23
C HIS A 471 0.78 -6.23 -13.97
N ASP A 472 1.75 -5.38 -13.65
CA ASP A 472 3.12 -5.39 -14.19
C ASP A 472 3.82 -6.73 -14.07
N SER A 473 3.65 -7.40 -12.93
CA SER A 473 4.32 -8.67 -12.63
C SER A 473 3.65 -9.91 -13.25
N HIS A 474 2.45 -9.79 -13.81
CA HIS A 474 1.66 -10.95 -14.24
C HIS A 474 2.33 -11.76 -15.35
N ALA A 475 2.81 -11.09 -16.40
CA ALA A 475 3.39 -11.75 -17.57
C ALA A 475 4.66 -12.52 -17.21
N GLU A 476 5.58 -11.89 -16.49
CA GLU A 476 6.85 -12.50 -16.07
C GLU A 476 6.61 -13.71 -15.15
N LEU A 477 5.76 -13.56 -14.13
CA LEU A 477 5.46 -14.66 -13.21
C LEU A 477 4.73 -15.81 -13.91
N THR A 478 3.84 -15.51 -14.87
CA THR A 478 3.15 -16.52 -15.67
C THR A 478 4.14 -17.30 -16.53
N ALA A 479 5.04 -16.59 -17.24
CA ALA A 479 6.06 -17.22 -18.07
C ALA A 479 6.98 -18.13 -17.24
N ARG A 480 7.46 -17.66 -16.09
CA ARG A 480 8.32 -18.45 -15.18
C ARG A 480 7.62 -19.67 -14.61
N ALA A 481 6.34 -19.55 -14.22
CA ALA A 481 5.57 -20.69 -13.72
C ALA A 481 5.31 -21.74 -14.82
N LEU A 482 5.03 -21.31 -16.05
CA LEU A 482 4.91 -22.20 -17.20
C LEU A 482 6.25 -22.89 -17.51
N GLN A 483 7.36 -22.17 -17.52
CA GLN A 483 8.70 -22.75 -17.72
C GLN A 483 9.05 -23.78 -16.63
N ALA A 484 8.57 -23.59 -15.40
CA ALA A 484 8.68 -24.57 -14.32
C ALA A 484 7.69 -25.76 -14.44
N GLY A 485 6.98 -25.87 -15.57
CA GLY A 485 6.05 -26.96 -15.87
C GLY A 485 4.72 -26.91 -15.11
N LYS A 486 4.35 -25.75 -14.54
CA LYS A 486 3.15 -25.61 -13.71
C LYS A 486 2.00 -25.01 -14.53
N SER A 487 0.78 -25.47 -14.26
CA SER A 487 -0.42 -24.80 -14.80
C SER A 487 -0.68 -23.48 -14.06
N VAL A 488 -1.11 -22.44 -14.75
CA VAL A 488 -1.19 -21.08 -14.20
C VAL A 488 -2.62 -20.56 -14.25
N LEU A 489 -3.12 -20.07 -13.11
CA LEU A 489 -4.27 -19.18 -13.06
C LEU A 489 -3.76 -17.78 -12.75
N VAL A 490 -3.82 -16.87 -13.71
CA VAL A 490 -3.37 -15.49 -13.55
C VAL A 490 -4.55 -14.54 -13.51
N GLU A 491 -4.61 -13.65 -12.52
CA GLU A 491 -5.61 -12.59 -12.49
C GLU A 491 -5.45 -11.64 -13.69
N LYS A 492 -6.52 -10.97 -14.10
CA LYS A 492 -6.46 -10.07 -15.26
C LYS A 492 -5.78 -8.73 -14.92
N PRO A 493 -5.09 -8.10 -15.89
CA PRO A 493 -4.80 -8.58 -17.25
C PRO A 493 -3.65 -9.58 -17.29
N LEU A 494 -3.49 -10.31 -18.39
CA LEU A 494 -2.31 -11.18 -18.59
C LEU A 494 -1.00 -10.38 -18.60
N ALA A 495 -1.00 -9.24 -19.29
CA ALA A 495 0.17 -8.39 -19.46
C ALA A 495 -0.24 -6.94 -19.72
N LEU A 496 0.72 -6.02 -19.55
CA LEU A 496 0.54 -4.60 -19.87
C LEU A 496 0.99 -4.24 -21.31
N SER A 497 1.67 -5.15 -22.00
CA SER A 497 2.22 -4.90 -23.33
C SER A 497 2.19 -6.14 -24.22
N ARG A 498 2.40 -5.94 -25.52
CA ARG A 498 2.49 -7.04 -26.51
C ARG A 498 3.72 -7.91 -26.26
N GLU A 499 4.82 -7.31 -25.84
CA GLU A 499 6.05 -8.02 -25.48
C GLU A 499 5.81 -8.97 -24.31
N GLY A 500 5.08 -8.53 -23.29
CA GLY A 500 4.70 -9.40 -22.16
C GLY A 500 3.79 -10.56 -22.58
N ILE A 501 2.84 -10.33 -23.50
CA ILE A 501 2.01 -11.41 -24.06
C ILE A 501 2.90 -12.42 -24.82
N ASN A 502 3.81 -11.95 -25.66
CA ASN A 502 4.71 -12.81 -26.44
C ASN A 502 5.61 -13.67 -25.55
N ALA A 503 6.12 -13.11 -24.44
CA ALA A 503 6.91 -13.88 -23.47
C ALA A 503 6.12 -15.04 -22.85
N VAL A 504 4.82 -14.82 -22.55
CA VAL A 504 3.94 -15.89 -22.07
C VAL A 504 3.69 -16.95 -23.14
N ILE A 505 3.48 -16.54 -24.40
CA ILE A 505 3.31 -17.47 -25.53
C ILE A 505 4.53 -18.37 -25.69
N GLU A 506 5.74 -17.79 -25.67
CA GLU A 506 6.99 -18.54 -25.80
C GLU A 506 7.17 -19.54 -24.66
N ALA A 507 6.94 -19.10 -23.42
CA ALA A 507 6.97 -19.97 -22.24
C ALA A 507 5.94 -21.10 -22.32
N ARG A 508 4.72 -20.80 -22.78
CA ARG A 508 3.65 -21.79 -22.95
C ARG A 508 3.99 -22.84 -23.99
N ASN A 509 4.55 -22.44 -25.13
CA ASN A 509 4.96 -23.35 -26.21
C ASN A 509 6.02 -24.35 -25.77
N SER A 510 6.81 -24.00 -24.75
CA SER A 510 7.86 -24.84 -24.17
C SER A 510 7.40 -25.62 -22.93
N SER A 511 6.13 -25.49 -22.54
CA SER A 511 5.59 -26.07 -21.30
C SER A 511 4.54 -27.15 -21.57
N ALA A 512 4.47 -28.13 -20.66
CA ALA A 512 3.36 -29.07 -20.60
C ALA A 512 2.15 -28.53 -19.80
N GLY A 513 2.35 -27.46 -19.01
CA GLY A 513 1.28 -26.78 -18.29
C GLY A 513 0.45 -25.88 -19.22
N PHE A 514 -0.75 -25.52 -18.78
CA PHE A 514 -1.60 -24.55 -19.46
C PHE A 514 -1.80 -23.31 -18.58
N PHE A 515 -2.28 -22.20 -19.16
CA PHE A 515 -2.72 -21.05 -18.38
C PHE A 515 -4.19 -20.71 -18.58
N GLN A 516 -4.77 -20.07 -17.57
CA GLN A 516 -6.09 -19.46 -17.59
C GLN A 516 -5.98 -18.04 -17.04
N ILE A 517 -6.62 -17.09 -17.70
CA ILE A 517 -6.76 -15.72 -17.19
C ILE A 517 -8.03 -15.64 -16.34
N GLY A 518 -8.03 -14.81 -15.30
CA GLY A 518 -9.14 -14.51 -14.40
C GLY A 518 -10.37 -13.84 -15.04
N PHE A 519 -10.70 -14.18 -16.29
CA PHE A 519 -11.91 -13.77 -16.96
C PHE A 519 -13.13 -14.55 -16.45
N ASN A 520 -13.53 -14.25 -15.21
CA ASN A 520 -14.59 -14.96 -14.51
C ASN A 520 -15.98 -14.86 -15.19
N ARG A 521 -16.26 -13.76 -15.91
CA ARG A 521 -17.60 -13.45 -16.45
C ARG A 521 -18.14 -14.50 -17.40
N ARG A 522 -17.31 -15.14 -18.23
CA ARG A 522 -17.73 -16.20 -19.16
C ARG A 522 -18.26 -17.46 -18.46
N PHE A 523 -17.89 -17.66 -17.19
CA PHE A 523 -18.35 -18.77 -16.35
C PHE A 523 -19.60 -18.43 -15.51
N ALA A 524 -20.15 -17.21 -15.67
CA ALA A 524 -21.37 -16.85 -14.98
C ALA A 524 -22.57 -17.60 -15.59
N PRO A 525 -23.53 -18.10 -14.79
CA PRO A 525 -24.70 -18.80 -15.33
C PRO A 525 -25.50 -18.01 -16.37
N MET A 526 -25.60 -16.69 -16.19
CA MET A 526 -26.26 -15.81 -17.18
C MET A 526 -25.44 -15.67 -18.47
N ALA A 527 -24.11 -15.69 -18.39
CA ALA A 527 -23.25 -15.65 -19.57
C ALA A 527 -23.34 -16.95 -20.37
N GLU A 528 -23.30 -18.11 -19.71
CA GLU A 528 -23.51 -19.40 -20.35
C GLU A 528 -24.88 -19.49 -21.03
N MET A 529 -25.93 -18.97 -20.38
CA MET A 529 -27.27 -18.88 -20.97
C MET A 529 -27.29 -17.99 -22.22
N VAL A 530 -26.68 -16.79 -22.18
CA VAL A 530 -26.58 -15.92 -23.37
C VAL A 530 -25.85 -16.65 -24.49
N ARG A 531 -24.68 -17.22 -24.19
CA ARG A 531 -23.87 -17.97 -25.16
C ARG A 531 -24.67 -19.08 -25.84
N GLY A 532 -25.35 -19.91 -25.06
CA GLY A 532 -26.16 -21.02 -25.55
C GLY A 532 -27.37 -20.58 -26.39
N ARG A 533 -27.89 -19.36 -26.17
CA ARG A 533 -28.97 -18.79 -27.00
C ARG A 533 -28.43 -18.23 -28.32
N LEU A 534 -27.37 -17.42 -28.25
CA LEU A 534 -26.75 -16.84 -29.45
C LEU A 534 -26.26 -17.92 -30.42
N ALA A 535 -25.78 -19.05 -29.90
CA ALA A 535 -25.31 -20.18 -30.72
C ALA A 535 -26.42 -20.87 -31.55
N ARG A 536 -27.71 -20.63 -31.25
CA ARG A 536 -28.84 -21.23 -31.98
C ARG A 536 -29.13 -20.51 -33.31
N HIS A 537 -28.63 -19.30 -33.46
CA HIS A 537 -28.89 -18.47 -34.63
C HIS A 537 -27.71 -18.52 -35.58
N GLN A 538 -27.98 -18.76 -36.86
CA GLN A 538 -27.00 -18.56 -37.92
C GLN A 538 -26.96 -17.08 -38.32
N GLY A 539 -25.78 -16.58 -38.70
CA GLY A 539 -25.58 -15.20 -39.12
C GLY A 539 -24.90 -14.31 -38.07
N THR A 540 -24.78 -13.03 -38.41
CA THR A 540 -24.09 -12.02 -37.62
C THR A 540 -24.83 -11.71 -36.33
N LYS A 541 -24.09 -11.42 -35.28
CA LYS A 541 -24.59 -11.02 -33.96
C LYS A 541 -24.15 -9.59 -33.68
N TYR A 542 -24.88 -8.91 -32.80
CA TYR A 542 -24.53 -7.56 -32.34
C TYR A 542 -24.54 -7.52 -30.83
N LEU A 543 -23.49 -6.94 -30.22
CA LEU A 543 -23.40 -6.77 -28.77
C LEU A 543 -23.22 -5.30 -28.40
N LEU A 544 -23.86 -4.88 -27.31
CA LEU A 544 -23.62 -3.60 -26.64
C LEU A 544 -23.31 -3.86 -25.16
N LEU A 545 -22.13 -3.45 -24.71
CA LEU A 545 -21.68 -3.60 -23.32
C LEU A 545 -21.47 -2.20 -22.73
N ARG A 546 -22.37 -1.76 -21.85
CA ARG A 546 -22.28 -0.46 -21.17
C ARG A 546 -21.80 -0.66 -19.72
N ILE A 547 -20.66 -0.06 -19.40
CA ILE A 547 -19.99 -0.21 -18.11
C ILE A 547 -19.88 1.14 -17.41
N ASN A 548 -20.49 1.26 -16.23
CA ASN A 548 -20.38 2.41 -15.32
C ASN A 548 -19.45 2.04 -14.17
N ALA A 549 -18.15 2.27 -14.34
CA ALA A 549 -17.12 1.77 -13.45
C ALA A 549 -16.80 2.71 -12.27
N GLY A 550 -17.36 3.94 -12.27
CA GLY A 550 -17.18 4.98 -11.25
C GLY A 550 -15.79 5.63 -11.25
N HIS A 551 -15.58 6.59 -10.34
CA HIS A 551 -14.30 7.32 -10.23
C HIS A 551 -13.21 6.51 -9.51
N ILE A 552 -11.97 6.59 -10.01
CA ILE A 552 -10.75 6.14 -9.30
C ILE A 552 -9.98 7.39 -8.87
N PRO A 553 -9.51 7.46 -7.61
CA PRO A 553 -8.65 8.55 -7.18
C PRO A 553 -7.34 8.62 -7.99
N PRO A 554 -6.85 9.83 -8.35
CA PRO A 554 -5.64 10.00 -9.16
C PRO A 554 -4.39 9.31 -8.62
N GLU A 555 -4.27 9.19 -7.30
CA GLU A 555 -3.15 8.56 -6.60
C GLU A 555 -3.14 7.03 -6.64
N SER A 556 -4.15 6.42 -7.27
CA SER A 556 -4.23 4.97 -7.39
C SER A 556 -3.13 4.41 -8.28
N TRP A 557 -2.46 3.36 -7.80
CA TRP A 557 -1.49 2.55 -8.57
C TRP A 557 -2.01 2.10 -9.95
N ILE A 558 -3.34 2.00 -10.14
CA ILE A 558 -3.95 1.65 -11.42
C ILE A 558 -3.58 2.67 -12.52
N HIS A 559 -3.40 3.94 -12.16
CA HIS A 559 -3.03 5.01 -13.09
C HIS A 559 -1.53 5.06 -13.39
N ALA A 560 -0.68 4.36 -12.62
CA ALA A 560 0.72 4.22 -12.95
C ALA A 560 0.85 3.36 -14.22
N ALA A 561 1.42 3.92 -15.29
CA ALA A 561 1.48 3.25 -16.59
C ALA A 561 2.32 1.96 -16.56
N ASP A 562 3.36 1.95 -15.73
CA ASP A 562 4.32 0.86 -15.53
C ASP A 562 3.87 -0.20 -14.53
N GLU A 563 2.97 0.12 -13.58
CA GLU A 563 2.44 -0.84 -12.58
C GLU A 563 1.00 -1.31 -12.92
N GLY A 564 0.11 -0.35 -13.21
CA GLY A 564 -1.32 -0.56 -13.33
C GLY A 564 -1.85 -0.62 -14.75
N GLY A 565 -1.26 0.15 -15.68
CA GLY A 565 -1.64 0.18 -17.10
C GLY A 565 -3.04 0.76 -17.39
N GLY A 566 -3.69 1.38 -16.41
CA GLY A 566 -5.02 2.00 -16.54
C GLY A 566 -6.19 1.02 -16.59
N ARG A 567 -7.40 1.57 -16.72
CA ARG A 567 -8.66 0.80 -16.74
C ARG A 567 -8.85 -0.02 -18.02
N ILE A 568 -8.20 0.34 -19.12
CA ILE A 568 -8.32 -0.37 -20.41
C ILE A 568 -7.72 -1.77 -20.26
N LEU A 569 -6.44 -1.83 -19.91
CA LEU A 569 -5.74 -3.09 -19.66
C LEU A 569 -6.32 -3.76 -18.41
N GLY A 570 -6.54 -3.00 -17.34
CA GLY A 570 -6.96 -3.53 -16.04
C GLY A 570 -8.41 -3.99 -15.90
N GLU A 571 -9.38 -3.48 -16.68
CA GLU A 571 -10.79 -3.83 -16.52
C GLU A 571 -11.53 -4.02 -17.85
N VAL A 572 -11.26 -3.21 -18.89
CA VAL A 572 -11.92 -3.35 -20.19
C VAL A 572 -11.64 -4.72 -20.83
N CYS A 573 -10.48 -5.31 -20.55
CA CYS A 573 -10.13 -6.68 -20.95
C CYS A 573 -11.22 -7.72 -20.61
N HIS A 574 -11.94 -7.57 -19.50
CA HIS A 574 -13.05 -8.48 -19.16
C HIS A 574 -14.21 -8.42 -20.16
N PHE A 575 -14.44 -7.26 -20.76
CA PHE A 575 -15.56 -7.04 -21.67
C PHE A 575 -15.18 -7.36 -23.11
N VAL A 576 -13.89 -7.21 -23.47
CA VAL A 576 -13.33 -7.79 -24.70
C VAL A 576 -13.47 -9.32 -24.64
N ASP A 577 -13.07 -9.94 -23.53
CA ASP A 577 -13.22 -11.38 -23.29
C ASP A 577 -14.67 -11.84 -23.43
N LEU A 578 -15.58 -11.15 -22.73
CA LEU A 578 -16.98 -11.54 -22.70
C LEU A 578 -17.64 -11.38 -24.07
N ALA A 579 -17.29 -10.33 -24.82
CA ALA A 579 -17.76 -10.16 -26.19
C ALA A 579 -17.25 -11.30 -27.09
N ARG A 580 -15.97 -11.64 -27.01
CA ARG A 580 -15.39 -12.77 -27.75
C ARG A 580 -16.03 -14.11 -27.39
N TYR A 581 -16.33 -14.33 -26.11
CA TYR A 581 -17.04 -15.52 -25.65
C TYR A 581 -18.47 -15.58 -26.21
N PHE A 582 -19.24 -14.51 -26.12
CA PHE A 582 -20.61 -14.46 -26.62
C PHE A 582 -20.71 -14.64 -28.13
N ILE A 583 -19.85 -13.98 -28.90
CA ILE A 583 -19.80 -14.13 -30.36
C ILE A 583 -19.33 -15.51 -30.76
N GLY A 584 -18.21 -15.98 -30.20
CA GLY A 584 -17.61 -17.27 -30.53
C GLY A 584 -16.91 -17.33 -31.88
N ALA A 585 -16.45 -16.20 -32.40
CA ALA A 585 -15.67 -16.09 -33.61
C ALA A 585 -14.46 -15.16 -33.33
N PRO A 586 -13.32 -15.32 -34.01
CA PRO A 586 -12.11 -14.49 -33.78
C PRO A 586 -12.34 -12.99 -33.92
N ILE A 587 -11.69 -12.18 -33.07
CA ILE A 587 -11.62 -10.71 -33.23
C ILE A 587 -10.64 -10.38 -34.37
N VAL A 588 -11.10 -9.65 -35.39
CA VAL A 588 -10.27 -9.30 -36.56
C VAL A 588 -9.82 -7.84 -36.56
N SER A 589 -10.52 -6.93 -35.89
CA SER A 589 -10.06 -5.55 -35.74
C SER A 589 -10.70 -4.84 -34.55
N VAL A 590 -10.01 -3.79 -34.08
CA VAL A 590 -10.39 -2.93 -32.96
C VAL A 590 -10.34 -1.48 -33.40
N GLN A 591 -11.29 -0.67 -32.95
CA GLN A 591 -11.24 0.78 -33.04
C GLN A 591 -11.73 1.38 -31.73
N ALA A 592 -11.09 2.43 -31.24
CA ALA A 592 -11.46 3.08 -30.00
C ALA A 592 -11.31 4.59 -30.05
N ASP A 593 -12.16 5.26 -29.26
CA ASP A 593 -12.16 6.70 -29.03
C ASP A 593 -12.28 6.98 -27.54
N ALA A 594 -11.59 8.02 -27.06
CA ALA A 594 -11.56 8.44 -25.66
C ALA A 594 -12.23 9.80 -25.49
N GLY A 595 -12.96 10.00 -24.40
CA GLY A 595 -13.53 11.30 -24.04
C GLY A 595 -12.46 12.30 -23.61
N GLN A 596 -11.66 11.94 -22.59
CA GLN A 596 -10.53 12.74 -22.13
C GLN A 596 -9.33 11.83 -21.83
N VAL A 597 -8.14 12.28 -22.21
CA VAL A 597 -6.87 11.61 -21.91
C VAL A 597 -6.10 12.45 -20.89
N THR A 598 -5.72 11.85 -19.77
CA THR A 598 -4.94 12.49 -18.70
C THR A 598 -3.76 11.61 -18.34
N GLY A 599 -2.54 12.16 -18.35
CA GLY A 599 -1.33 11.40 -18.00
C GLY A 599 -1.08 10.14 -18.85
N GLY A 600 -1.61 10.08 -20.07
CA GLY A 600 -1.53 8.91 -20.96
C GLY A 600 -2.57 7.81 -20.70
N GLY A 601 -3.44 7.97 -19.70
CA GLY A 601 -4.57 7.09 -19.42
C GLY A 601 -5.92 7.68 -19.84
N CYS A 602 -6.95 6.83 -19.86
CA CYS A 602 -8.33 7.22 -20.13
C CYS A 602 -9.30 6.33 -19.35
N ASP A 603 -10.32 6.95 -18.75
CA ASP A 603 -11.36 6.28 -17.96
C ASP A 603 -12.74 6.28 -18.64
N ASP A 604 -12.89 7.03 -19.74
CA ASP A 604 -14.12 7.19 -20.51
C ASP A 604 -13.88 6.93 -22.00
N LEU A 605 -14.30 5.78 -22.49
CA LEU A 605 -13.99 5.34 -23.85
C LEU A 605 -15.12 4.56 -24.51
N ASN A 606 -15.14 4.61 -25.84
CA ASN A 606 -15.90 3.71 -26.68
C ASN A 606 -14.94 2.79 -27.45
N VAL A 607 -15.26 1.51 -27.51
CA VAL A 607 -14.49 0.50 -28.25
C VAL A 607 -15.43 -0.26 -29.19
N GLY A 608 -15.08 -0.32 -30.47
CA GLY A 608 -15.72 -1.16 -31.47
C GLY A 608 -14.86 -2.36 -31.84
N LEU A 609 -15.42 -3.56 -31.77
CA LEU A 609 -14.81 -4.82 -32.17
C LEU A 609 -15.51 -5.37 -33.41
N ARG A 610 -14.72 -5.87 -34.37
CA ARG A 610 -15.23 -6.67 -35.51
C ARG A 610 -14.75 -8.11 -35.36
N PHE A 611 -15.62 -9.04 -35.72
CA PHE A 611 -15.35 -10.46 -35.66
C PHE A 611 -15.30 -11.09 -37.05
N ALA A 612 -14.64 -12.24 -37.17
CA ALA A 612 -14.43 -12.93 -38.44
C ALA A 612 -15.74 -13.39 -39.11
N ASP A 613 -16.80 -13.67 -38.32
CA ASP A 613 -18.13 -14.03 -38.83
C ASP A 613 -18.98 -12.81 -39.26
N GLY A 614 -18.40 -11.61 -39.25
CA GLY A 614 -19.07 -10.34 -39.57
C GLY A 614 -19.83 -9.72 -38.39
N SER A 615 -19.86 -10.37 -37.22
CA SER A 615 -20.47 -9.81 -36.01
C SER A 615 -19.74 -8.56 -35.52
N LEU A 616 -20.45 -7.77 -34.69
CA LEU A 616 -19.94 -6.54 -34.11
C LEU A 616 -20.19 -6.51 -32.60
N ALA A 617 -19.29 -5.87 -31.86
CA ALA A 617 -19.52 -5.52 -30.46
C ALA A 617 -19.07 -4.09 -30.17
N THR A 618 -19.85 -3.39 -29.36
CA THR A 618 -19.52 -2.06 -28.86
C THR A 618 -19.39 -2.11 -27.34
N ILE A 619 -18.27 -1.63 -26.80
CA ILE A 619 -18.05 -1.46 -25.37
C ILE A 619 -18.04 0.05 -25.08
N ALA A 620 -19.05 0.52 -24.36
CA ALA A 620 -19.12 1.88 -23.84
C ALA A 620 -18.72 1.83 -22.36
N TYR A 621 -17.59 2.43 -22.02
CA TYR A 621 -17.01 2.34 -20.69
C TYR A 621 -16.82 3.75 -20.12
N THR A 622 -17.31 3.99 -18.90
CA THR A 622 -17.23 5.32 -18.28
C THR A 622 -17.05 5.27 -16.77
N GLY A 623 -16.26 6.21 -16.25
CA GLY A 623 -16.10 6.52 -14.83
C GLY A 623 -17.03 7.63 -14.31
N LEU A 624 -17.79 8.28 -15.20
CA LEU A 624 -18.56 9.50 -14.88
C LEU A 624 -19.89 9.24 -14.17
N GLY A 625 -20.40 8.01 -14.19
CA GLY A 625 -21.70 7.68 -13.63
C GLY A 625 -21.68 7.50 -12.11
N ASP A 626 -22.83 7.77 -11.47
CA ASP A 626 -23.02 7.51 -10.04
C ASP A 626 -23.05 5.99 -9.78
N SER A 627 -22.34 5.56 -8.73
CA SER A 627 -22.26 4.16 -8.30
C SER A 627 -23.58 3.54 -7.83
N VAL A 628 -24.62 4.33 -7.59
CA VAL A 628 -25.99 3.85 -7.33
C VAL A 628 -26.62 3.25 -8.59
N TYR A 629 -26.22 3.71 -9.77
CA TYR A 629 -26.69 3.13 -11.03
C TYR A 629 -25.98 1.82 -11.35
N SER A 630 -26.64 0.94 -12.09
CA SER A 630 -26.09 -0.39 -12.42
C SER A 630 -24.73 -0.29 -13.10
N LYS A 631 -23.79 -1.13 -12.64
CA LYS A 631 -22.42 -1.16 -13.14
C LYS A 631 -22.33 -1.72 -14.56
N GLU A 632 -22.97 -2.84 -14.84
CA GLU A 632 -22.77 -3.60 -16.09
C GLU A 632 -24.13 -3.85 -16.75
N LEU A 633 -24.37 -3.29 -17.93
CA LEU A 633 -25.54 -3.57 -18.74
C LEU A 633 -25.06 -4.14 -20.08
N ILE A 634 -25.49 -5.34 -20.42
CA ILE A 634 -25.04 -6.05 -21.62
C ILE A 634 -26.26 -6.44 -22.44
N GLU A 635 -26.25 -6.12 -23.72
CA GLU A 635 -27.31 -6.45 -24.67
C GLU A 635 -26.73 -7.26 -25.82
N ALA A 636 -27.40 -8.34 -26.18
CA ALA A 636 -26.98 -9.26 -27.22
C ALA A 636 -28.14 -9.55 -28.18
N TYR A 637 -27.87 -9.40 -29.48
CA TYR A 637 -28.86 -9.53 -30.54
C TYR A 637 -28.42 -10.60 -31.54
N ALA A 638 -29.32 -11.53 -31.87
CA ALA A 638 -29.12 -12.51 -32.93
C ALA A 638 -30.46 -13.04 -33.46
N GLY A 639 -30.67 -13.02 -34.77
CA GLY A 639 -31.80 -13.71 -35.42
C GLY A 639 -33.20 -13.42 -34.86
N GLY A 640 -33.46 -12.18 -34.45
CA GLY A 640 -34.73 -11.76 -33.83
C GLY A 640 -34.85 -12.03 -32.32
N SER A 641 -33.82 -12.63 -31.71
CA SER A 641 -33.67 -12.82 -30.27
C SER A 641 -32.84 -11.68 -29.67
N VAL A 642 -33.27 -11.15 -28.53
CA VAL A 642 -32.56 -10.13 -27.75
C VAL A 642 -32.42 -10.62 -26.32
N VAL A 643 -31.21 -10.56 -25.78
CA VAL A 643 -30.95 -10.88 -24.38
C VAL A 643 -30.21 -9.72 -23.72
N THR A 644 -30.75 -9.22 -22.60
CA THR A 644 -30.12 -8.18 -21.79
C THR A 644 -29.71 -8.78 -20.45
N ILE A 645 -28.49 -8.53 -19.98
CA ILE A 645 -28.03 -8.79 -18.62
C ILE A 645 -27.88 -7.45 -17.91
N ASP A 646 -28.50 -7.31 -16.75
CA ASP A 646 -28.28 -6.19 -15.84
C ASP A 646 -27.54 -6.67 -14.59
N ASN A 647 -26.27 -6.28 -14.52
CA ASN A 647 -25.29 -6.50 -13.45
C ASN A 647 -25.17 -7.95 -12.98
N PHE A 648 -25.46 -8.93 -13.84
CA PHE A 648 -25.54 -10.35 -13.45
C PHE A 648 -26.52 -10.62 -12.29
N GLN A 649 -27.53 -9.75 -12.13
CA GLN A 649 -28.59 -9.84 -11.12
C GLN A 649 -29.95 -10.11 -11.77
N SER A 650 -30.19 -9.55 -12.95
CA SER A 650 -31.38 -9.86 -13.73
C SER A 650 -31.04 -9.99 -15.20
N TYR A 651 -31.93 -10.62 -15.96
CA TYR A 651 -31.83 -10.64 -17.41
C TYR A 651 -33.22 -10.50 -18.05
N THR A 652 -33.24 -10.01 -19.27
CA THR A 652 -34.44 -9.91 -20.11
C THR A 652 -34.20 -10.71 -21.38
N ILE A 653 -35.20 -11.48 -21.82
CA ILE A 653 -35.20 -12.18 -23.11
C ILE A 653 -36.41 -11.71 -23.90
N ALA A 654 -36.18 -11.20 -25.10
CA ALA A 654 -37.21 -10.92 -26.09
C ALA A 654 -37.04 -11.86 -27.29
N GLU A 655 -38.01 -12.72 -27.55
CA GLU A 655 -37.93 -13.75 -28.60
C GLU A 655 -39.34 -14.16 -29.04
N HIS A 656 -39.58 -14.35 -30.34
CA HIS A 656 -40.88 -14.74 -30.90
C HIS A 656 -42.07 -13.88 -30.44
N GLY A 657 -41.86 -12.56 -30.29
CA GLY A 657 -42.89 -11.63 -29.83
C GLY A 657 -43.22 -11.72 -28.33
N LYS A 658 -42.48 -12.50 -27.54
CA LYS A 658 -42.63 -12.65 -26.09
C LYS A 658 -41.47 -11.98 -25.36
N LEU A 659 -41.77 -11.42 -24.18
CA LEU A 659 -40.79 -10.80 -23.29
C LEU A 659 -40.78 -11.53 -21.95
N ASN A 660 -39.61 -11.99 -21.50
CA ASN A 660 -39.42 -12.64 -20.21
C ASN A 660 -38.36 -11.87 -19.40
N LYS A 661 -38.65 -11.58 -18.12
CA LYS A 661 -37.80 -10.77 -17.24
C LYS A 661 -37.54 -11.45 -15.88
N PRO A 662 -36.85 -12.60 -15.87
CA PRO A 662 -36.48 -13.26 -14.63
C PRO A 662 -35.41 -12.46 -13.87
N CYS A 663 -35.51 -12.48 -12.54
CA CYS A 663 -34.53 -11.89 -11.64
C CYS A 663 -33.86 -13.01 -10.84
N ALA A 664 -32.53 -12.98 -10.72
CA ALA A 664 -31.80 -13.89 -9.85
C ALA A 664 -31.88 -13.40 -8.40
N ARG A 665 -31.87 -14.34 -7.45
CA ARG A 665 -31.86 -14.01 -6.01
C ARG A 665 -30.54 -13.41 -5.55
N THR A 666 -29.44 -13.73 -6.22
CA THR A 666 -28.09 -13.30 -5.88
C THR A 666 -27.29 -13.00 -7.14
N GLN A 667 -26.37 -12.03 -7.06
CA GLN A 667 -25.42 -11.77 -8.13
C GLN A 667 -24.39 -12.90 -8.23
N ASP A 668 -24.21 -13.45 -9.42
CA ASP A 668 -23.15 -14.43 -9.70
C ASP A 668 -22.39 -14.03 -10.97
N LYS A 669 -21.11 -13.68 -10.80
CA LYS A 669 -20.20 -13.30 -11.89
C LYS A 669 -19.28 -14.44 -12.32
N GLY A 670 -19.50 -15.67 -11.86
CA GLY A 670 -18.78 -16.85 -12.35
C GLY A 670 -17.44 -17.15 -11.67
N PHE A 671 -17.06 -16.46 -10.58
CA PHE A 671 -15.78 -16.72 -9.88
C PHE A 671 -15.63 -18.18 -9.44
N LYS A 672 -16.65 -18.73 -8.78
CA LYS A 672 -16.63 -20.10 -8.28
C LYS A 672 -16.47 -21.11 -9.43
N SER A 673 -17.25 -20.94 -10.50
CA SER A 673 -17.23 -21.82 -11.66
C SER A 673 -15.89 -21.74 -12.42
N ALA A 674 -15.33 -20.53 -12.57
CA ALA A 674 -14.02 -20.32 -13.19
C ALA A 674 -12.90 -21.05 -12.42
N LEU A 675 -12.90 -20.93 -11.09
CA LEU A 675 -11.94 -21.62 -10.21
C LEU A 675 -12.12 -23.14 -10.25
N ALA A 676 -13.36 -23.62 -10.20
CA ALA A 676 -13.65 -25.04 -10.25
C ALA A 676 -13.21 -25.68 -11.58
N SER A 677 -13.39 -24.96 -12.69
CA SER A 677 -12.97 -25.40 -14.02
C SER A 677 -11.45 -25.55 -14.11
N PHE A 678 -10.69 -24.54 -13.64
CA PHE A 678 -9.23 -24.60 -13.55
C PHE A 678 -8.76 -25.77 -12.68
N VAL A 679 -9.28 -25.88 -11.46
CA VAL A 679 -8.92 -26.93 -10.50
C VAL A 679 -9.20 -28.32 -11.06
N SER A 680 -10.34 -28.50 -11.73
CA SER A 680 -10.72 -29.76 -12.36
C SER A 680 -9.75 -30.16 -13.48
N ALA A 681 -9.37 -29.22 -14.34
CA ALA A 681 -8.42 -29.46 -15.42
C ALA A 681 -7.04 -29.86 -14.87
N VAL A 682 -6.53 -29.16 -13.85
CA VAL A 682 -5.26 -29.51 -13.19
C VAL A 682 -5.35 -30.89 -12.52
N ALA A 683 -6.38 -31.11 -11.71
CA ALA A 683 -6.52 -32.35 -10.95
C ALA A 683 -6.64 -33.57 -11.87
N SER A 684 -7.36 -33.46 -12.99
CA SER A 684 -7.51 -34.57 -13.95
C SER A 684 -6.32 -34.76 -14.89
N GLY A 685 -5.35 -33.84 -14.92
CA GLY A 685 -4.33 -33.80 -15.97
C GLY A 685 -4.93 -33.56 -17.36
N GLY A 686 -6.11 -32.94 -17.41
CA GLY A 686 -6.88 -32.69 -18.63
C GLY A 686 -6.39 -31.46 -19.41
N PRO A 687 -7.00 -31.19 -20.58
CA PRO A 687 -6.68 -30.00 -21.36
C PRO A 687 -7.08 -28.72 -20.62
N ALA A 688 -6.56 -27.59 -21.11
CA ALA A 688 -6.98 -26.27 -20.64
C ALA A 688 -8.51 -26.13 -20.73
N PRO A 689 -9.16 -25.54 -19.71
CA PRO A 689 -10.63 -25.38 -19.69
C PRO A 689 -11.13 -24.39 -20.73
N ILE A 690 -10.26 -23.52 -21.23
CA ILE A 690 -10.50 -22.57 -22.30
C ILE A 690 -9.38 -22.77 -23.33
N ASP A 691 -9.71 -22.63 -24.61
CA ASP A 691 -8.69 -22.52 -25.65
C ASP A 691 -7.81 -21.29 -25.39
N GLU A 692 -6.53 -21.54 -25.10
CA GLU A 692 -5.54 -20.52 -24.76
C GLU A 692 -5.37 -19.48 -25.88
N ALA A 693 -5.65 -19.86 -27.14
CA ALA A 693 -5.64 -18.93 -28.26
C ALA A 693 -6.69 -17.81 -28.10
N GLU A 694 -7.87 -18.11 -27.53
CA GLU A 694 -8.90 -17.09 -27.25
C GLU A 694 -8.45 -16.10 -26.17
N LEU A 695 -7.71 -16.58 -25.18
CA LEU A 695 -7.18 -15.76 -24.08
C LEU A 695 -6.09 -14.82 -24.57
N ILE A 696 -5.21 -15.31 -25.45
CA ILE A 696 -4.17 -14.53 -26.14
C ILE A 696 -4.82 -13.49 -27.05
N GLU A 697 -5.76 -13.90 -27.89
CA GLU A 697 -6.49 -13.01 -28.81
C GLU A 697 -7.14 -11.86 -28.06
N THR A 698 -7.85 -12.15 -26.98
CA THR A 698 -8.50 -11.13 -26.12
C THR A 698 -7.48 -10.16 -25.53
N SER A 699 -6.34 -10.67 -25.08
CA SER A 699 -5.27 -9.84 -24.50
C SER A 699 -4.64 -8.94 -25.56
N LEU A 700 -4.36 -9.46 -26.75
CA LEU A 700 -3.85 -8.70 -27.89
C LEU A 700 -4.85 -7.63 -28.35
N ALA A 701 -6.14 -7.99 -28.46
CA ALA A 701 -7.19 -7.04 -28.80
C ALA A 701 -7.30 -5.91 -27.76
N THR A 702 -7.10 -6.22 -26.48
CA THR A 702 -7.08 -5.22 -25.41
C THR A 702 -5.89 -4.26 -25.55
N VAL A 703 -4.68 -4.75 -25.84
CA VAL A 703 -3.51 -3.90 -26.11
C VAL A 703 -3.74 -3.05 -27.37
N ALA A 704 -4.38 -3.60 -28.41
CA ALA A 704 -4.71 -2.88 -29.63
C ALA A 704 -5.72 -1.73 -29.43
N ILE A 705 -6.52 -1.74 -28.35
CA ILE A 705 -7.34 -0.57 -27.96
C ILE A 705 -6.42 0.64 -27.70
N MET A 706 -5.34 0.44 -26.95
CA MET A 706 -4.36 1.50 -26.66
C MET A 706 -3.67 1.99 -27.93
N GLU A 707 -3.33 1.08 -28.84
CA GLU A 707 -2.75 1.42 -30.15
C GLU A 707 -3.73 2.20 -31.03
N SER A 708 -5.01 1.82 -31.03
CA SER A 708 -6.05 2.54 -31.76
C SER A 708 -6.19 3.97 -31.26
N LEU A 709 -6.23 4.16 -29.93
CA LEU A 709 -6.31 5.50 -29.31
C LEU A 709 -5.08 6.34 -29.66
N ARG A 710 -3.89 5.74 -29.63
CA ARG A 710 -2.63 6.43 -29.96
C ARG A 710 -2.59 6.86 -31.44
N ASN A 711 -3.05 6.00 -32.34
CA ASN A 711 -2.92 6.20 -33.77
C ASN A 711 -4.15 6.88 -34.42
N GLY A 712 -5.24 7.04 -33.68
CA GLY A 712 -6.51 7.59 -34.19
C GLY A 712 -7.14 6.78 -35.32
N ARG A 713 -6.85 5.48 -35.40
CA ARG A 713 -7.30 4.60 -36.50
C ARG A 713 -7.58 3.19 -36.02
N ARG A 714 -8.37 2.45 -36.81
CA ARG A 714 -8.60 1.02 -36.64
C ARG A 714 -7.29 0.24 -36.69
N ILE A 715 -7.17 -0.76 -35.82
CA ILE A 715 -6.07 -1.72 -35.75
C ILE A 715 -6.61 -3.08 -36.17
N ASP A 716 -6.02 -3.67 -37.20
CA ASP A 716 -6.32 -5.02 -37.66
C ASP A 716 -5.45 -6.04 -36.89
N LEU A 717 -6.06 -7.17 -36.50
CA LEU A 717 -5.44 -8.23 -35.69
C LEU A 717 -5.17 -9.53 -36.47
N SER A 718 -5.58 -9.56 -37.74
CA SER A 718 -5.47 -10.70 -38.66
C SER A 718 -4.04 -10.99 -39.10
#